data_AF-A0A8C1JFD6-F1
#
_entry.id   AF-A0A8C1JFD6-F1
#
_cell.length_a   1.000
_cell.length_b   1.000
_cell.length_c   1.000
_cell.angle_alpha   90.00
_cell.angle_beta   90.00
_cell.angle_gamma   90.00
#
_symmetry.space_group_name_H-M   'P 1'
#
loop_
_entity.id
_entity.type
_entity.pdbx_description
1 polymer ?
#
loop_
_entity_poly.entity_id
_entity_poly.type
_entity_poly.pdbx_seq_one_letter_code
_entity_poly.pdbx_strand_id
1 'polypeptide(L)'
;MSVSLTHTFQKKHEGRRGFRQQRTYDYLYDPVYTLSADVDHARENFRAQASMDRVRKVPEFNSMFSNLPHHPRFTLRLEATEPVPVFIDRRWRGLAEQKRQALQQLTGVVSQMHRPNHTDVTGMDRWKFFKCPLIPFAQQIPPDVVFALPKSDLLSASDGDEKRSPTPFQRSVGVQTDYRESETQTDPFTPDYAVHPGTAPPELLTLATLTWGRGLPAGLAEVEMIERARMKRAWEATLPPLNDLSQLDKRRRMMEEMERKEWAFREKEIEKLQEARLTLLVQLLRQREEKQEEVKMDRLDVSFSQHQQEKEAQIKKIRNDYIISMRKLLAKRRNVEGNLKRRDIIKDYSDYGFQTYAPRSRIGQIPDRNSNRNVVKSHFLSTYEGLLELEAGLSPSVMEPQIKVPRPKVTKGFITRSARRELELMKTHQALREEKGRVVEKKPLRFLFKREKPAPRPPTPAVEDPPEGDEERELAVIFLQKVLRGRSTQNQVFEGKEKRLELIQELRTTHALQKEEQNKKEAEKQVTLALQRQRDTQSETIESYISGLSGGVIVDMLDFLSKELLRLQEERRIHAFSLLAERDRRIREAEETGRRQIEERRRREEDEIFKQVVKMHQDTVDMYLEDVILGCINQTADAQAREEVHRKAEELNNVTYAMEETSLKRSWQNSSTDSSFLRSRRLLSEKEFGEVNLQII
;
A
#
# COMPACT_ATOMS: atom_id res chain seq x y z
N MET A 1 -33.64 -54.72 -10.40
CA MET A 1 -34.85 -53.97 -9.95
C MET A 1 -34.37 -52.70 -9.23
N SER A 2 -34.16 -51.62 -9.97
CA SER A 2 -33.84 -50.31 -9.41
C SER A 2 -34.71 -49.29 -10.14
N VAL A 3 -35.82 -48.95 -9.49
CA VAL A 3 -36.86 -48.07 -10.01
C VAL A 3 -36.29 -46.65 -10.07
N SER A 4 -35.99 -46.18 -11.28
CA SER A 4 -35.66 -44.77 -11.52
C SER A 4 -36.94 -43.94 -11.48
N LEU A 5 -37.22 -43.31 -10.34
CA LEU A 5 -38.29 -42.33 -10.20
C LEU A 5 -38.00 -41.10 -11.05
N THR A 6 -38.65 -40.99 -12.21
CA THR A 6 -38.66 -39.76 -13.02
C THR A 6 -39.68 -38.79 -12.42
N HIS A 7 -39.23 -37.80 -11.66
CA HIS A 7 -40.07 -36.68 -11.26
C HIS A 7 -40.30 -35.74 -12.45
N THR A 8 -41.50 -35.76 -13.01
CA THR A 8 -41.97 -34.75 -13.98
C THR A 8 -42.44 -33.52 -13.23
N PHE A 9 -41.70 -32.40 -13.31
CA PHE A 9 -42.18 -31.12 -12.81
C PHE A 9 -43.18 -30.49 -13.79
N GLN A 10 -44.39 -30.20 -13.30
CA GLN A 10 -45.40 -29.49 -14.07
C GLN A 10 -44.98 -28.03 -14.34
N LYS A 11 -45.04 -27.67 -15.62
CA LYS A 11 -44.74 -26.37 -16.21
C LYS A 11 -45.70 -25.29 -15.70
N LYS A 12 -45.38 -24.58 -14.60
CA LYS A 12 -46.17 -23.42 -14.11
C LYS A 12 -45.42 -22.09 -13.96
N HIS A 13 -44.14 -22.00 -14.32
CA HIS A 13 -43.41 -20.73 -14.24
C HIS A 13 -42.48 -20.50 -15.45
N GLU A 14 -43.04 -20.35 -16.66
CA GLU A 14 -42.30 -19.74 -17.79
C GLU A 14 -42.50 -18.21 -17.89
N GLY A 15 -43.30 -17.62 -17.00
CA GLY A 15 -43.50 -16.18 -16.92
C GLY A 15 -42.97 -15.62 -15.61
N ARG A 16 -41.66 -15.44 -15.50
CA ARG A 16 -40.91 -14.51 -14.63
C ARG A 16 -39.46 -15.00 -14.57
N ARG A 17 -38.60 -14.54 -15.47
CA ARG A 17 -37.25 -14.16 -15.02
C ARG A 17 -37.48 -13.00 -14.06
N GLY A 18 -37.84 -13.33 -12.82
CA GLY A 18 -37.90 -12.35 -11.75
C GLY A 18 -36.54 -11.67 -11.73
N PHE A 19 -36.56 -10.35 -11.58
CA PHE A 19 -35.35 -9.58 -11.36
C PHE A 19 -34.51 -10.27 -10.28
N ARG A 20 -33.38 -10.87 -10.68
CA ARG A 20 -32.39 -11.39 -9.72
C ARG A 20 -31.53 -10.19 -9.35
N GLN A 21 -31.54 -9.84 -8.06
CA GLN A 21 -30.76 -8.72 -7.54
C GLN A 21 -29.25 -8.92 -7.70
N GLN A 22 -28.81 -10.18 -7.84
CA GLN A 22 -27.41 -10.59 -7.97
C GLN A 22 -27.28 -11.69 -9.04
N ARG A 23 -26.17 -11.70 -9.79
CA ARG A 23 -25.79 -12.77 -10.73
C ARG A 23 -25.14 -13.93 -9.97
N THR A 24 -25.16 -15.11 -10.58
CA THR A 24 -24.73 -16.38 -9.95
C THR A 24 -23.28 -16.37 -9.44
N TYR A 25 -22.38 -15.61 -10.06
CA TYR A 25 -20.96 -15.55 -9.70
C TYR A 25 -20.50 -14.14 -9.26
N ASP A 26 -21.41 -13.27 -8.80
CA ASP A 26 -21.02 -11.92 -8.37
C ASP A 26 -20.01 -11.95 -7.21
N TYR A 27 -20.06 -12.95 -6.33
CA TYR A 27 -19.08 -13.12 -5.23
C TYR A 27 -17.62 -13.35 -5.70
N LEU A 28 -17.38 -13.65 -6.98
CA LEU A 28 -16.02 -13.79 -7.56
C LEU A 28 -15.53 -12.53 -8.28
N TYR A 29 -16.44 -11.74 -8.86
CA TYR A 29 -16.08 -10.67 -9.81
C TYR A 29 -16.56 -9.27 -9.41
N ASP A 30 -17.55 -9.18 -8.52
CA ASP A 30 -18.09 -7.90 -8.09
C ASP A 30 -17.30 -7.36 -6.88
N PRO A 31 -16.57 -6.23 -7.02
CA PRO A 31 -15.78 -5.66 -5.93
C PRO A 31 -16.62 -5.16 -4.75
N VAL A 32 -17.92 -4.95 -4.96
CA VAL A 32 -18.84 -4.47 -3.90
C VAL A 32 -19.43 -5.64 -3.12
N TYR A 33 -19.35 -6.87 -3.65
CA TYR A 33 -19.86 -8.06 -3.01
C TYR A 33 -18.91 -8.51 -1.89
N THR A 34 -19.38 -8.46 -0.65
CA THR A 34 -18.58 -8.83 0.53
C THR A 34 -19.22 -9.99 1.27
N LEU A 35 -18.38 -10.93 1.71
CA LEU A 35 -18.78 -12.08 2.52
C LEU A 35 -18.05 -12.01 3.87
N SER A 36 -18.71 -12.52 4.91
CA SER A 36 -18.19 -12.46 6.28
C SER A 36 -17.12 -13.52 6.54
N ALA A 37 -17.26 -14.71 5.96
CA ALA A 37 -16.44 -15.88 6.28
C ALA A 37 -16.29 -16.84 5.10
N ASP A 38 -15.26 -17.70 5.18
CA ASP A 38 -15.00 -18.81 4.25
C ASP A 38 -16.20 -19.74 4.10
N VAL A 39 -16.96 -19.95 5.17
CA VAL A 39 -18.17 -20.78 5.19
C VAL A 39 -19.26 -20.19 4.31
N ASP A 40 -19.42 -18.86 4.34
CA ASP A 40 -20.39 -18.16 3.50
C ASP A 40 -19.95 -18.17 2.04
N HIS A 41 -18.65 -18.04 1.78
CA HIS A 41 -18.06 -18.20 0.44
C HIS A 41 -18.24 -19.61 -0.12
N ALA A 42 -18.05 -20.65 0.69
CA ALA A 42 -18.32 -22.03 0.30
C ALA A 42 -19.82 -22.25 0.01
N ARG A 43 -20.71 -21.61 0.78
CA ARG A 43 -22.16 -21.66 0.56
C ARG A 43 -22.57 -21.01 -0.75
N GLU A 44 -22.02 -19.83 -1.08
CA GLU A 44 -22.30 -19.17 -2.36
C GLU A 44 -21.70 -19.93 -3.55
N ASN A 45 -20.49 -20.48 -3.40
CA ASN A 45 -19.92 -21.42 -4.38
C ASN A 45 -20.86 -22.61 -4.65
N PHE A 46 -21.40 -23.22 -3.59
CA PHE A 46 -22.32 -24.34 -3.72
C PHE A 46 -23.63 -23.91 -4.39
N ARG A 47 -24.19 -22.75 -4.03
CA ARG A 47 -25.38 -22.18 -4.67
C ARG A 47 -25.17 -21.90 -6.16
N ALA A 48 -24.00 -21.40 -6.54
CA ALA A 48 -23.66 -21.13 -7.92
C ALA A 48 -23.52 -22.44 -8.73
N GLN A 49 -22.87 -23.46 -8.15
CA GLN A 49 -22.75 -24.78 -8.78
C GLN A 49 -24.08 -25.52 -8.92
N ALA A 50 -24.99 -25.35 -7.96
CA ALA A 50 -26.33 -25.93 -7.97
C ALA A 50 -27.36 -25.12 -8.81
N SER A 51 -26.94 -24.03 -9.45
CA SER A 51 -27.84 -23.19 -10.23
C SER A 51 -28.30 -23.88 -11.52
N MET A 52 -29.57 -23.65 -11.89
CA MET A 52 -30.19 -24.21 -13.10
C MET A 52 -29.60 -23.63 -14.40
N ASP A 53 -28.74 -22.61 -14.31
CA ASP A 53 -28.13 -21.93 -15.45
C ASP A 53 -27.13 -22.85 -16.19
N ARG A 54 -26.67 -23.95 -15.55
CA ARG A 54 -25.84 -25.01 -16.15
C ARG A 54 -26.65 -26.09 -16.88
N VAL A 55 -27.98 -26.07 -16.81
CA VAL A 55 -28.84 -27.05 -17.48
C VAL A 55 -29.20 -26.52 -18.86
N ARG A 56 -28.64 -27.12 -19.92
CA ARG A 56 -28.99 -26.75 -21.30
C ARG A 56 -29.98 -27.74 -21.90
N LYS A 57 -30.93 -27.20 -22.68
CA LYS A 57 -31.81 -27.99 -23.55
C LYS A 57 -31.02 -28.36 -24.79
N VAL A 58 -30.64 -29.63 -24.91
CA VAL A 58 -29.96 -30.17 -26.09
C VAL A 58 -31.03 -30.84 -26.97
N PRO A 59 -31.28 -30.35 -28.20
CA PRO A 59 -32.25 -30.97 -29.08
C PRO A 59 -31.82 -32.39 -29.44
N GLU A 60 -32.76 -33.33 -29.43
CA GLU A 60 -32.53 -34.68 -29.95
C GLU A 60 -32.88 -34.67 -31.44
N PHE A 61 -31.87 -34.75 -32.31
CA PHE A 61 -32.06 -34.53 -33.75
C PHE A 61 -33.08 -35.48 -34.39
N ASN A 62 -33.20 -36.71 -33.87
CA ASN A 62 -34.15 -37.71 -34.35
C ASN A 62 -35.62 -37.41 -33.95
N SER A 63 -35.83 -36.55 -32.95
CA SER A 63 -37.13 -36.23 -32.34
C SER A 63 -37.42 -34.72 -32.32
N MET A 64 -36.59 -33.90 -32.95
CA MET A 64 -36.58 -32.45 -32.75
C MET A 64 -37.94 -31.78 -33.03
N PHE A 65 -38.75 -32.36 -33.94
CA PHE A 65 -40.07 -31.86 -34.31
C PHE A 65 -41.24 -32.62 -33.65
N SER A 66 -41.03 -33.70 -32.88
CA SER A 66 -42.12 -34.50 -32.31
C SER A 66 -42.78 -33.82 -31.11
N ASN A 67 -44.11 -33.80 -31.04
CA ASN A 67 -44.84 -33.31 -29.86
C ASN A 67 -45.19 -34.41 -28.84
N LEU A 68 -44.76 -35.65 -29.09
CA LEU A 68 -45.16 -36.82 -28.32
C LEU A 68 -44.40 -36.90 -26.98
N PRO A 69 -45.07 -37.21 -25.85
CA PRO A 69 -44.42 -37.32 -24.53
C PRO A 69 -43.33 -38.39 -24.47
N HIS A 70 -43.49 -39.47 -25.24
CA HIS A 70 -42.54 -40.59 -25.29
C HIS A 70 -41.34 -40.33 -26.21
N HIS A 71 -41.39 -39.29 -27.05
CA HIS A 71 -40.31 -38.90 -27.97
C HIS A 71 -40.00 -37.41 -27.75
N PRO A 72 -39.25 -37.05 -26.70
CA PRO A 72 -39.03 -35.67 -26.32
C PRO A 72 -38.17 -34.93 -27.35
N ARG A 73 -38.54 -33.69 -27.71
CA ARG A 73 -37.78 -32.86 -28.67
C ARG A 73 -36.35 -32.53 -28.24
N PHE A 74 -36.10 -32.56 -26.94
CA PHE A 74 -34.83 -32.19 -26.34
C PHE A 74 -34.63 -32.96 -25.04
N THR A 75 -33.37 -33.20 -24.70
CA THR A 75 -32.97 -33.65 -23.36
C THR A 75 -32.32 -32.50 -22.61
N LEU A 76 -32.51 -32.49 -21.29
CA LEU A 76 -31.79 -31.57 -20.41
C LEU A 76 -30.45 -32.21 -20.06
N ARG A 77 -29.37 -31.60 -20.52
CA ARG A 77 -28.01 -32.03 -20.15
C ARG A 77 -27.38 -30.97 -19.25
N LEU A 78 -26.73 -31.43 -18.20
CA LEU A 78 -25.85 -30.59 -17.41
C LEU A 78 -24.59 -30.31 -18.22
N GLU A 79 -24.29 -29.03 -18.42
CA GLU A 79 -23.10 -28.61 -19.14
C GLU A 79 -21.87 -28.84 -18.24
N ALA A 80 -20.99 -29.73 -18.69
CA ALA A 80 -19.77 -30.08 -17.96
C ALA A 80 -18.76 -28.93 -17.95
N THR A 81 -18.79 -28.06 -18.98
CA THR A 81 -17.94 -26.88 -19.06
C THR A 81 -18.37 -25.86 -18.01
N GLU A 82 -17.49 -25.57 -17.06
CA GLU A 82 -17.75 -24.54 -16.06
C GLU A 82 -17.72 -23.15 -16.71
N PRO A 83 -18.69 -22.26 -16.39
CA PRO A 83 -18.78 -20.93 -16.98
C PRO A 83 -17.69 -19.96 -16.46
N VAL A 84 -16.94 -20.35 -15.43
CA VAL A 84 -15.86 -19.57 -14.82
C VAL A 84 -14.51 -20.01 -15.40
N PRO A 85 -13.77 -19.13 -16.10
CA PRO A 85 -12.44 -19.43 -16.60
C PRO A 85 -11.46 -19.89 -15.52
N VAL A 86 -10.52 -20.75 -15.90
CA VAL A 86 -9.58 -21.41 -14.97
C VAL A 86 -8.64 -20.42 -14.27
N PHE A 87 -8.33 -19.27 -14.88
CA PHE A 87 -7.42 -18.27 -14.31
C PHE A 87 -8.04 -17.46 -13.15
N ILE A 88 -9.35 -17.59 -12.91
CA ILE A 88 -10.04 -16.89 -11.83
C ILE A 88 -9.94 -17.73 -10.55
N ASP A 89 -9.31 -17.16 -9.54
CA ASP A 89 -9.13 -17.82 -8.25
C ASP A 89 -10.46 -18.01 -7.53
N ARG A 90 -10.75 -19.25 -7.16
CA ARG A 90 -11.95 -19.65 -6.38
C ARG A 90 -11.68 -19.77 -4.88
N ARG A 91 -10.50 -19.39 -4.43
CA ARG A 91 -10.09 -19.48 -3.03
C ARG A 91 -10.55 -18.24 -2.29
N TRP A 92 -11.03 -18.42 -1.07
CA TRP A 92 -11.33 -17.30 -0.19
C TRP A 92 -10.02 -16.61 0.23
N ARG A 93 -9.93 -15.28 0.05
CA ARG A 93 -8.74 -14.47 0.33
C ARG A 93 -8.86 -13.59 1.59
N GLY A 94 -9.80 -13.90 2.48
CA GLY A 94 -9.99 -13.12 3.71
C GLY A 94 -10.49 -11.69 3.49
N LEU A 95 -11.04 -11.09 4.55
CA LEU A 95 -11.67 -9.77 4.47
C LEU A 95 -10.65 -8.64 4.22
N ALA A 96 -9.43 -8.78 4.76
CA ALA A 96 -8.39 -7.76 4.65
C ALA A 96 -7.86 -7.61 3.22
N GLU A 97 -7.65 -8.72 2.52
CA GLU A 97 -7.17 -8.68 1.13
C GLU A 97 -8.29 -8.28 0.16
N GLN A 98 -9.55 -8.69 0.42
CA GLN A 98 -10.70 -8.24 -0.36
C GLN A 98 -10.91 -6.73 -0.26
N LYS A 99 -10.82 -6.14 0.94
CA LYS A 99 -10.89 -4.68 1.10
C LYS A 99 -9.74 -3.97 0.40
N ARG A 100 -8.53 -4.53 0.47
CA ARG A 100 -7.36 -3.99 -0.24
C ARG A 100 -7.55 -4.03 -1.76
N GLN A 101 -8.09 -5.12 -2.30
CA GLN A 101 -8.39 -5.26 -3.73
C GLN A 101 -9.55 -4.39 -4.18
N ALA A 102 -10.64 -4.29 -3.41
CA ALA A 102 -11.77 -3.41 -3.69
C ALA A 102 -11.34 -1.93 -3.70
N LEU A 103 -10.48 -1.53 -2.76
CA LEU A 103 -9.90 -0.18 -2.76
C LEU A 103 -9.01 0.05 -3.99
N GLN A 104 -8.20 -0.93 -4.41
CA GLN A 104 -7.38 -0.85 -5.62
C GLN A 104 -8.21 -0.76 -6.92
N GLN A 105 -9.37 -1.43 -6.96
CA GLN A 105 -10.26 -1.38 -8.13
C GLN A 105 -11.09 -0.08 -8.17
N LEU A 106 -11.55 0.41 -7.02
CA LEU A 106 -12.33 1.67 -6.92
C LEU A 106 -11.47 2.92 -7.18
N THR A 107 -10.16 2.87 -6.93
CA THR A 107 -9.24 3.95 -7.29
C THR A 107 -8.93 4.02 -8.78
N GLY A 108 -9.53 3.16 -9.62
CA GLY A 108 -9.40 3.20 -11.08
C GLY A 108 -8.06 2.68 -11.61
N VAL A 109 -7.20 2.12 -10.75
CA VAL A 109 -5.97 1.46 -11.18
C VAL A 109 -6.32 0.01 -11.57
N VAL A 110 -6.90 -0.13 -12.77
CA VAL A 110 -7.11 -1.43 -13.39
C VAL A 110 -5.71 -2.01 -13.71
N SER A 111 -5.18 -2.84 -12.82
CA SER A 111 -4.14 -3.80 -13.19
C SER A 111 -4.78 -4.85 -14.09
N GLN A 112 -4.89 -4.54 -15.38
CA GLN A 112 -4.91 -5.60 -16.39
C GLN A 112 -3.63 -6.42 -16.19
N MET A 113 -3.70 -7.71 -16.49
CA MET A 113 -2.54 -8.58 -16.77
C MET A 113 -1.69 -8.01 -17.93
N HIS A 114 -1.07 -6.87 -17.71
CA HIS A 114 0.31 -6.67 -18.09
C HIS A 114 1.11 -6.97 -16.83
N ARG A 115 2.35 -7.40 -17.03
CA ARG A 115 3.36 -7.51 -15.97
C ARG A 115 3.17 -6.37 -14.98
N PRO A 116 3.41 -6.57 -13.67
CA PRO A 116 3.53 -5.43 -12.78
C PRO A 116 4.37 -4.41 -13.55
N ASN A 117 3.96 -3.14 -13.59
CA ASN A 117 4.89 -2.08 -13.87
C ASN A 117 5.92 -2.18 -12.73
N HIS A 118 6.80 -3.17 -12.83
CA HIS A 118 8.18 -3.07 -12.52
C HIS A 118 8.55 -1.82 -13.30
N THR A 119 8.42 -0.70 -12.60
CA THR A 119 9.18 0.48 -12.89
C THR A 119 10.60 -0.04 -12.89
N ASP A 120 11.05 -0.49 -14.06
CA ASP A 120 12.36 -1.06 -14.23
C ASP A 120 13.27 0.13 -14.07
N VAL A 121 13.73 0.32 -12.83
CA VAL A 121 14.67 1.37 -12.44
C VAL A 121 15.88 1.28 -13.38
N THR A 122 16.22 0.08 -13.87
CA THR A 122 17.30 -0.21 -14.82
C THR A 122 16.87 -0.32 -16.29
N GLY A 123 15.58 -0.28 -16.61
CA GLY A 123 15.02 -0.57 -17.94
C GLY A 123 14.28 0.62 -18.57
N MET A 124 13.10 0.36 -19.14
CA MET A 124 12.37 1.34 -19.97
C MET A 124 11.88 2.58 -19.20
N ASP A 125 11.65 2.44 -17.89
CA ASP A 125 11.21 3.51 -17.00
C ASP A 125 12.35 4.23 -16.26
N ARG A 126 13.62 3.89 -16.58
CA ARG A 126 14.82 4.46 -15.94
C ARG A 126 14.83 5.99 -15.90
N TRP A 127 14.35 6.65 -16.95
CA TRP A 127 14.32 8.13 -17.04
C TRP A 127 13.37 8.81 -16.05
N LYS A 128 12.34 8.11 -15.53
CA LYS A 128 11.40 8.64 -14.54
C LYS A 128 12.00 8.67 -13.13
N PHE A 129 12.94 7.76 -12.84
CA PHE A 129 13.54 7.55 -11.52
C PHE A 129 14.96 8.08 -11.41
N PHE A 130 15.64 8.29 -12.53
CA PHE A 130 16.91 8.97 -12.61
C PHE A 130 16.73 10.41 -13.09
N LYS A 131 16.41 11.31 -12.16
CA LYS A 131 17.08 12.61 -12.21
C LYS A 131 18.50 12.34 -11.73
N CYS A 132 19.41 11.96 -12.63
CA CYS A 132 20.82 11.87 -12.26
C CYS A 132 21.26 13.27 -11.81
N PRO A 133 21.66 13.50 -10.56
CA PRO A 133 22.70 14.50 -10.36
C PRO A 133 23.90 14.02 -11.18
N LEU A 134 24.53 14.90 -11.95
CA LEU A 134 25.85 14.64 -12.51
C LEU A 134 26.76 14.24 -11.35
N ILE A 135 27.04 12.94 -11.17
CA ILE A 135 28.01 12.46 -10.20
C ILE A 135 29.38 12.69 -10.85
N PRO A 136 30.21 13.64 -10.40
CA PRO A 136 31.42 14.02 -11.12
C PRO A 136 32.54 12.97 -11.06
N PHE A 137 32.36 11.87 -10.33
CA PHE A 137 33.43 10.94 -9.95
C PHE A 137 33.30 9.51 -10.49
N ALA A 138 32.28 9.23 -11.33
CA ALA A 138 32.13 7.91 -11.96
C ALA A 138 32.38 7.93 -13.48
N GLN A 139 33.27 8.80 -13.96
CA GLN A 139 33.96 8.56 -15.22
C GLN A 139 35.11 7.59 -14.93
N GLN A 140 34.81 6.29 -14.87
CA GLN A 140 35.85 5.32 -15.21
C GLN A 140 36.15 5.56 -16.69
N ILE A 141 37.32 6.11 -16.97
CA ILE A 141 37.85 6.15 -18.33
C ILE A 141 37.98 4.68 -18.75
N PRO A 142 37.22 4.21 -19.76
CA PRO A 142 37.40 2.85 -20.25
C PRO A 142 38.81 2.71 -20.83
N PRO A 143 39.50 1.58 -20.65
CA PRO A 143 40.91 1.40 -21.04
C PRO A 143 41.18 1.57 -22.55
N ASP A 144 40.14 1.67 -23.39
CA ASP A 144 40.26 1.92 -24.83
C ASP A 144 40.45 3.41 -25.22
N VAL A 145 40.43 4.35 -24.27
CA VAL A 145 40.54 5.79 -24.57
C VAL A 145 41.98 6.31 -24.50
N VAL A 146 42.97 5.46 -24.23
CA VAL A 146 44.39 5.87 -24.26
C VAL A 146 44.90 6.18 -25.69
N PHE A 147 44.14 5.85 -26.75
CA PHE A 147 44.58 6.06 -28.14
C PHE A 147 43.64 6.87 -29.05
N ALA A 148 42.69 7.63 -28.53
CA ALA A 148 41.82 8.47 -29.36
C ALA A 148 42.18 9.96 -29.27
N LEU A 149 42.70 10.52 -30.37
CA LEU A 149 42.86 11.95 -30.62
C LEU A 149 41.51 12.69 -30.50
N PRO A 150 41.45 13.91 -29.95
CA PRO A 150 40.18 14.59 -29.74
C PRO A 150 39.65 15.16 -31.06
N LYS A 151 38.61 14.54 -31.61
CA LYS A 151 37.66 15.23 -32.48
C LYS A 151 36.68 15.99 -31.58
N SER A 152 36.60 17.28 -31.84
CA SER A 152 35.62 18.24 -31.36
C SER A 152 34.19 17.71 -31.48
N ASP A 153 33.43 17.75 -30.38
CA ASP A 153 31.96 17.69 -30.44
C ASP A 153 31.36 18.87 -29.68
N LEU A 154 30.79 19.75 -30.50
CA LEU A 154 29.65 20.60 -30.19
C LEU A 154 28.48 19.67 -29.82
N LEU A 155 27.72 20.06 -28.79
CA LEU A 155 26.26 19.89 -28.60
C LEU A 155 25.97 19.91 -27.09
N SER A 156 25.78 21.11 -26.55
CA SER A 156 25.04 21.30 -25.30
C SER A 156 23.74 22.03 -25.63
N ALA A 157 22.68 21.24 -25.83
CA ALA A 157 21.32 21.74 -25.79
C ALA A 157 20.98 22.06 -24.34
N SER A 158 20.86 23.36 -24.02
CA SER A 158 20.24 23.81 -22.79
C SER A 158 18.72 23.81 -22.98
N ASP A 159 18.04 22.81 -22.45
CA ASP A 159 16.61 22.93 -22.16
C ASP A 159 16.44 23.74 -20.87
N GLY A 160 16.05 25.00 -21.05
CA GLY A 160 15.60 25.91 -20.01
C GLY A 160 14.42 26.71 -20.54
N ASP A 161 13.23 26.35 -20.07
CA ASP A 161 11.99 27.11 -20.25
C ASP A 161 12.12 28.49 -19.61
N GLU A 162 12.33 29.54 -20.42
CA GLU A 162 11.97 30.92 -20.05
C GLU A 162 11.33 31.67 -21.23
N LYS A 163 10.06 32.05 -21.02
CA LYS A 163 9.27 33.14 -21.63
C LYS A 163 9.79 33.71 -22.97
N ARG A 164 9.21 33.23 -24.08
CA ARG A 164 9.32 33.90 -25.40
C ARG A 164 8.62 35.28 -25.36
N SER A 165 9.37 36.35 -25.64
CA SER A 165 8.82 37.66 -26.01
C SER A 165 8.33 37.66 -27.47
N PRO A 166 7.37 38.53 -27.86
CA PRO A 166 6.82 38.52 -29.22
C PRO A 166 7.85 39.08 -30.21
N THR A 167 8.03 38.37 -31.33
CA THR A 167 8.93 38.77 -32.41
C THR A 167 8.31 39.89 -33.26
N PRO A 168 9.08 40.91 -33.71
CA PRO A 168 8.57 41.98 -34.56
C PRO A 168 8.26 41.51 -36.00
N PHE A 169 7.35 42.23 -36.67
CA PHE A 169 6.69 41.87 -37.94
C PHE A 169 7.57 41.95 -39.20
N GLN A 170 8.81 42.46 -39.13
CA GLN A 170 9.73 42.50 -40.27
C GLN A 170 11.01 41.73 -39.97
N ARG A 171 11.30 40.75 -40.84
CA ARG A 171 12.49 39.90 -40.78
C ARG A 171 13.36 40.26 -41.98
N SER A 172 14.48 40.93 -41.74
CA SER A 172 15.51 41.12 -42.77
C SER A 172 16.19 39.77 -43.01
N VAL A 173 16.17 39.29 -44.26
CA VAL A 173 16.85 38.07 -44.68
C VAL A 173 18.20 38.50 -45.26
N GLY A 174 19.25 38.45 -44.43
CA GLY A 174 20.62 38.41 -44.92
C GLY A 174 20.97 36.98 -45.29
N VAL A 175 21.47 36.75 -46.51
CA VAL A 175 22.05 35.46 -46.89
C VAL A 175 23.42 35.39 -46.21
N GLN A 176 23.48 34.67 -45.10
CA GLN A 176 24.73 34.30 -44.46
C GLN A 176 25.22 33.03 -45.14
N THR A 177 26.44 33.05 -45.70
CA THR A 177 27.11 31.83 -46.16
C THR A 177 27.15 30.82 -45.02
N ASP A 178 26.95 29.53 -45.32
CA ASP A 178 26.90 28.43 -44.33
C ASP A 178 28.16 28.33 -43.44
N TYR A 179 29.23 29.03 -43.81
CA TYR A 179 30.46 29.17 -43.03
C TYR A 179 30.43 30.46 -42.20
N ARG A 180 30.50 30.30 -40.88
CA ARG A 180 30.82 31.38 -39.94
C ARG A 180 32.32 31.68 -40.07
N GLU A 181 32.70 32.94 -40.32
CA GLU A 181 34.11 33.37 -40.37
C GLU A 181 34.93 33.04 -39.10
N SER A 182 34.26 32.66 -38.00
CA SER A 182 34.92 32.18 -36.77
C SER A 182 35.67 30.85 -36.96
N GLU A 183 35.31 30.03 -37.95
CA GLU A 183 36.01 28.75 -38.23
C GLU A 183 37.27 28.95 -39.09
N THR A 184 37.40 30.11 -39.76
CA THR A 184 38.58 30.49 -40.54
C THR A 184 39.66 31.20 -39.72
N GLN A 185 39.44 31.39 -38.42
CA GLN A 185 40.39 32.05 -37.52
C GLN A 185 41.42 31.02 -37.03
N THR A 186 42.51 30.87 -37.79
CA THR A 186 43.65 30.02 -37.40
C THR A 186 44.45 30.67 -36.27
N ASP A 187 45.16 29.85 -35.49
CA ASP A 187 46.15 30.35 -34.53
C ASP A 187 47.15 31.27 -35.25
N PRO A 188 47.59 32.36 -34.59
CA PRO A 188 48.59 33.25 -35.18
C PRO A 188 49.85 32.47 -35.55
N PHE A 189 50.34 32.68 -36.77
CA PHE A 189 51.47 31.95 -37.34
C PHE A 189 52.73 32.06 -36.46
N THR A 190 53.26 30.92 -36.01
CA THR A 190 54.55 30.82 -35.31
C THR A 190 55.63 30.35 -36.28
N PRO A 191 56.71 31.13 -36.50
CA PRO A 191 57.78 30.74 -37.42
C PRO A 191 58.66 29.60 -36.87
N ASP A 192 59.19 28.78 -37.78
CA ASP A 192 60.13 27.70 -37.44
C ASP A 192 61.46 28.27 -36.92
N TYR A 193 62.03 27.63 -35.89
CA TYR A 193 63.29 28.02 -35.26
C TYR A 193 64.29 26.85 -35.25
N ALA A 194 65.59 27.16 -35.32
CA ALA A 194 66.67 26.17 -35.22
C ALA A 194 67.54 26.43 -33.98
N VAL A 195 67.73 25.41 -33.14
CA VAL A 195 68.60 25.49 -31.95
C VAL A 195 69.94 24.82 -32.27
N HIS A 196 71.05 25.50 -31.98
CA HIS A 196 72.39 24.96 -32.21
C HIS A 196 72.71 23.85 -31.17
N PRO A 197 73.19 22.67 -31.60
CA PRO A 197 73.48 21.57 -30.68
C PRO A 197 74.58 21.97 -29.69
N GLY A 198 74.25 21.96 -28.40
CA GLY A 198 75.14 22.33 -27.30
C GLY A 198 74.81 23.67 -26.61
N THR A 199 73.89 24.47 -27.17
CA THR A 199 73.37 25.67 -26.49
C THR A 199 72.10 25.33 -25.70
N ALA A 200 71.97 25.86 -24.48
CA ALA A 200 70.75 25.70 -23.69
C ALA A 200 69.54 26.31 -24.43
N PRO A 201 68.38 25.63 -24.50
CA PRO A 201 67.22 26.14 -25.21
C PRO A 201 66.69 27.42 -24.54
N PRO A 202 66.32 28.46 -25.31
CA PRO A 202 65.76 29.70 -24.74
C PRO A 202 64.43 29.47 -24.01
N GLU A 203 64.16 30.28 -22.98
CA GLU A 203 62.98 30.14 -22.12
C GLU A 203 61.66 30.14 -22.89
N LEU A 204 61.60 30.88 -24.00
CA LEU A 204 60.41 30.99 -24.84
C LEU A 204 59.99 29.64 -25.44
N LEU A 205 60.94 28.75 -25.75
CA LEU A 205 60.62 27.42 -26.31
C LEU A 205 59.97 26.48 -25.31
N THR A 206 60.22 26.70 -24.01
CA THR A 206 59.56 25.92 -22.96
C THR A 206 58.11 26.36 -22.71
N LEU A 207 57.74 27.54 -23.21
CA LEU A 207 56.39 28.10 -23.15
C LEU A 207 55.60 27.86 -24.44
N ALA A 208 56.11 27.05 -25.37
CA ALA A 208 55.45 26.73 -26.63
C ALA A 208 54.08 26.02 -26.45
N THR A 209 53.79 25.53 -25.26
CA THR A 209 52.48 24.95 -24.90
C THR A 209 51.39 25.99 -24.66
N LEU A 210 51.76 27.26 -24.46
CA LEU A 210 50.84 28.38 -24.31
C LEU A 210 50.52 28.95 -25.70
N THR A 211 49.29 28.73 -26.17
CA THR A 211 48.81 29.27 -27.45
C THR A 211 47.62 30.22 -27.22
N TRP A 212 47.22 30.97 -28.25
CA TRP A 212 46.08 31.88 -28.15
C TRP A 212 44.80 31.12 -27.79
N GLY A 213 44.09 31.55 -26.73
CA GLY A 213 42.94 30.82 -26.20
C GLY A 213 43.29 29.60 -25.34
N ARG A 214 44.56 29.20 -25.28
CA ARG A 214 45.12 28.20 -24.35
C ARG A 214 46.23 28.85 -23.51
N GLY A 215 45.80 29.81 -22.69
CA GLY A 215 46.65 30.51 -21.73
C GLY A 215 47.43 31.71 -22.25
N LEU A 216 46.97 32.27 -23.38
CA LEU A 216 47.26 33.65 -23.76
C LEU A 216 45.92 34.33 -24.11
N PRO A 217 45.66 35.57 -23.61
CA PRO A 217 46.54 36.43 -22.82
C PRO A 217 46.80 35.88 -21.41
N ALA A 218 48.04 36.05 -20.93
CA ALA A 218 48.52 35.39 -19.72
C ALA A 218 47.73 35.82 -18.47
N GLY A 219 47.08 34.87 -17.82
CA GLY A 219 46.43 35.05 -16.52
C GLY A 219 47.40 34.83 -15.35
N LEU A 220 46.94 35.09 -14.13
CA LEU A 220 47.76 34.93 -12.91
C LEU A 220 48.34 33.51 -12.77
N ALA A 221 47.59 32.48 -13.14
CA ALA A 221 48.05 31.09 -13.05
C ALA A 221 49.20 30.78 -14.03
N GLU A 222 49.17 31.34 -15.24
CA GLU A 222 50.26 31.16 -16.22
C GLU A 222 51.50 31.94 -15.82
N VAL A 223 51.34 33.15 -15.28
CA VAL A 223 52.46 33.93 -14.74
C VAL A 223 53.12 33.18 -13.59
N GLU A 224 52.34 32.65 -12.64
CA GLU A 224 52.85 31.84 -11.54
C GLU A 224 53.56 30.56 -12.02
N MET A 225 53.04 29.92 -13.07
CA MET A 225 53.68 28.75 -13.69
C MET A 225 55.05 29.10 -14.32
N ILE A 226 55.13 30.22 -15.02
CA ILE A 226 56.37 30.74 -15.63
C ILE A 226 57.40 31.08 -14.55
N GLU A 227 56.97 31.76 -13.48
CA GLU A 227 57.84 32.10 -12.35
C GLU A 227 58.36 30.84 -11.64
N ARG A 228 57.53 29.81 -11.48
CA ARG A 228 57.96 28.51 -10.94
C ARG A 228 58.96 27.81 -11.84
N ALA A 229 58.75 27.81 -13.16
CA ALA A 229 59.70 27.24 -14.11
C ALA A 229 61.07 27.94 -14.04
N ARG A 230 61.08 29.28 -13.87
CA ARG A 230 62.31 30.06 -13.65
C ARG A 230 62.98 29.72 -12.33
N MET A 231 62.22 29.66 -11.23
CA MET A 231 62.74 29.25 -9.92
C MET A 231 63.34 27.84 -9.95
N LYS A 232 62.70 26.91 -10.67
CA LYS A 232 63.21 25.55 -10.87
C LYS A 232 64.53 25.53 -11.63
N ARG A 233 64.67 26.28 -12.72
CA ARG A 233 65.93 26.40 -13.47
C ARG A 233 67.04 27.03 -12.64
N ALA A 234 66.73 28.12 -11.93
CA ALA A 234 67.68 28.78 -11.05
C ALA A 234 68.17 27.80 -9.96
N TRP A 235 67.29 26.96 -9.45
CA TRP A 235 67.65 25.91 -8.50
C TRP A 235 68.45 24.75 -9.15
N GLU A 236 68.09 24.29 -10.34
CA GLU A 236 68.84 23.26 -11.09
C GLU A 236 70.30 23.69 -11.35
N ALA A 237 70.53 24.99 -11.58
CA ALA A 237 71.86 25.57 -11.70
C ALA A 237 72.67 25.54 -10.39
N THR A 238 72.02 25.46 -9.22
CA THR A 238 72.68 25.32 -7.91
C THR A 238 73.05 23.89 -7.55
N LEU A 239 72.67 22.89 -8.36
CA LEU A 239 72.96 21.48 -8.09
C LEU A 239 74.44 21.14 -8.33
N PRO A 240 75.04 20.27 -7.48
CA PRO A 240 76.39 19.74 -7.72
C PRO A 240 76.52 19.05 -9.09
N PRO A 241 77.66 19.21 -9.81
CA PRO A 241 77.89 18.56 -11.09
C PRO A 241 77.92 17.02 -10.97
N LEU A 242 77.57 16.32 -12.04
CA LEU A 242 77.46 14.84 -12.05
C LEU A 242 78.81 14.11 -11.92
N ASN A 243 79.92 14.81 -12.10
CA ASN A 243 81.26 14.20 -12.15
C ASN A 243 81.82 13.85 -10.76
N ASP A 244 81.26 14.41 -9.67
CA ASP A 244 81.79 14.25 -8.30
C ASP A 244 81.00 13.20 -7.49
N LEU A 245 81.55 11.98 -7.36
CA LEU A 245 80.91 10.84 -6.69
C LEU A 245 80.59 11.10 -5.20
N SER A 246 81.31 11.99 -4.52
CA SER A 246 81.13 12.30 -3.10
C SER A 246 79.92 13.20 -2.81
N GLN A 247 79.39 13.89 -3.82
CA GLN A 247 78.27 14.84 -3.69
C GLN A 247 76.95 14.30 -4.24
N LEU A 248 76.94 13.07 -4.76
CA LEU A 248 75.74 12.44 -5.34
C LEU A 248 74.59 12.32 -4.33
N ASP A 249 74.88 11.97 -3.07
CA ASP A 249 73.86 11.86 -2.03
C ASP A 249 73.25 13.23 -1.68
N LYS A 250 74.06 14.29 -1.70
CA LYS A 250 73.57 15.67 -1.50
C LYS A 250 72.68 16.09 -2.67
N ARG A 251 73.08 15.81 -3.91
CA ARG A 251 72.26 16.07 -5.11
C ARG A 251 70.94 15.29 -5.04
N ARG A 252 70.95 14.02 -4.67
CA ARG A 252 69.74 13.19 -4.52
C ARG A 252 68.77 13.78 -3.50
N ARG A 253 69.26 14.16 -2.31
CA ARG A 253 68.42 14.78 -1.27
C ARG A 253 67.82 16.11 -1.72
N MET A 254 68.60 16.95 -2.39
CA MET A 254 68.12 18.22 -2.94
C MET A 254 67.01 17.98 -3.99
N MET A 255 67.17 16.99 -4.87
CA MET A 255 66.14 16.59 -5.84
C MET A 255 64.86 16.10 -5.15
N GLU A 256 64.97 15.17 -4.20
CA GLU A 256 63.82 14.64 -3.45
C GLU A 256 63.07 15.73 -2.67
N GLU A 257 63.78 16.70 -2.09
CA GLU A 257 63.19 17.83 -1.39
C GLU A 257 62.42 18.76 -2.33
N MET A 258 62.97 19.03 -3.52
CA MET A 258 62.28 19.85 -4.51
C MET A 258 61.08 19.13 -5.11
N GLU A 259 61.20 17.84 -5.42
CA GLU A 259 60.07 17.03 -5.84
C GLU A 259 58.96 17.07 -4.79
N ARG A 260 59.27 16.88 -3.50
CA ARG A 260 58.29 17.00 -2.41
C ARG A 260 57.60 18.37 -2.38
N LYS A 261 58.33 19.46 -2.61
CA LYS A 261 57.75 20.81 -2.69
C LYS A 261 56.85 20.99 -3.91
N GLU A 262 57.22 20.44 -5.06
CA GLU A 262 56.39 20.44 -6.27
C GLU A 262 55.12 19.60 -6.08
N TRP A 263 55.22 18.43 -5.45
CA TRP A 263 54.08 17.58 -5.10
C TRP A 263 53.13 18.29 -4.14
N ALA A 264 53.64 18.88 -3.06
CA ALA A 264 52.82 19.64 -2.10
C ALA A 264 52.14 20.86 -2.76
N PHE A 265 52.79 21.48 -3.75
CA PHE A 265 52.19 22.58 -4.50
C PHE A 265 51.04 22.10 -5.40
N ARG A 266 51.23 21.01 -6.15
CA ARG A 266 50.16 20.38 -6.94
C ARG A 266 48.99 19.92 -6.07
N GLU A 267 49.29 19.38 -4.90
CA GLU A 267 48.28 18.93 -3.93
C GLU A 267 47.40 20.11 -3.47
N LYS A 268 47.98 21.27 -3.18
CA LYS A 268 47.23 22.51 -2.86
C LYS A 268 46.36 23.01 -4.01
N GLU A 269 46.81 22.88 -5.26
CA GLU A 269 45.98 23.24 -6.42
C GLU A 269 44.79 22.29 -6.58
N ILE A 270 45.02 20.99 -6.39
CA ILE A 270 43.97 19.98 -6.39
C ILE A 270 42.98 20.25 -5.26
N GLU A 271 43.46 20.58 -4.06
CA GLU A 271 42.63 20.93 -2.90
C GLU A 271 41.74 22.14 -3.20
N LYS A 272 42.29 23.24 -3.72
CA LYS A 272 41.50 24.42 -4.13
C LYS A 272 40.41 24.08 -5.16
N LEU A 273 40.73 23.24 -6.15
CA LEU A 273 39.75 22.79 -7.14
C LEU A 273 38.67 21.90 -6.50
N GLN A 274 39.04 21.04 -5.56
CA GLN A 274 38.11 20.21 -4.82
C GLN A 274 37.21 21.04 -3.91
N GLU A 275 37.74 22.05 -3.22
CA GLU A 275 36.98 23.02 -2.41
C GLU A 275 35.97 23.80 -3.28
N ALA A 276 36.40 24.31 -4.44
CA ALA A 276 35.50 24.99 -5.38
C ALA A 276 34.38 24.06 -5.88
N ARG A 277 34.70 22.80 -6.16
CA ARG A 277 33.67 21.79 -6.51
C ARG A 277 32.74 21.49 -5.34
N LEU A 278 33.28 21.37 -4.13
CA LEU A 278 32.51 21.07 -2.92
C LEU A 278 31.53 22.20 -2.60
N THR A 279 31.96 23.45 -2.68
CA THR A 279 31.09 24.62 -2.46
C THR A 279 29.92 24.65 -3.44
N LEU A 280 30.17 24.38 -4.73
CA LEU A 280 29.10 24.25 -5.73
C LEU A 280 28.16 23.07 -5.41
N LEU A 281 28.69 21.92 -5.01
CA LEU A 281 27.88 20.77 -4.61
C LEU A 281 26.99 21.09 -3.40
N VAL A 282 27.51 21.78 -2.40
CA VAL A 282 26.76 22.21 -1.22
C VAL A 282 25.63 23.16 -1.63
N GLN A 283 25.87 24.11 -2.54
CA GLN A 283 24.84 25.00 -3.05
C GLN A 283 23.74 24.22 -3.80
N LEU A 284 24.11 23.27 -4.65
CA LEU A 284 23.15 22.43 -5.37
C LEU A 284 22.32 21.53 -4.44
N LEU A 285 22.94 21.02 -3.36
CA LEU A 285 22.22 20.25 -2.35
C LEU A 285 21.19 21.11 -1.61
N ARG A 286 21.56 22.34 -1.21
CA ARG A 286 20.62 23.29 -0.60
C ARG A 286 19.44 23.60 -1.51
N GLN A 287 19.69 23.93 -2.78
CA GLN A 287 18.62 24.18 -3.75
C GLN A 287 17.71 22.95 -3.96
N ARG A 288 18.27 21.73 -3.86
CA ARG A 288 17.49 20.50 -3.92
C ARG A 288 16.62 20.32 -2.68
N GLU A 289 17.15 20.60 -1.50
CA GLU A 289 16.41 20.53 -0.23
C GLU A 289 15.27 21.55 -0.21
N GLU A 290 15.53 22.81 -0.57
CA GLU A 290 14.52 23.87 -0.69
C GLU A 290 13.36 23.44 -1.60
N LYS A 291 13.66 22.94 -2.80
CA LYS A 291 12.64 22.42 -3.73
C LYS A 291 11.86 21.23 -3.16
N GLN A 292 12.50 20.39 -2.35
CA GLN A 292 11.81 19.28 -1.68
C GLN A 292 10.91 19.78 -0.55
N GLU A 293 11.32 20.82 0.17
CA GLU A 293 10.52 21.47 1.20
C GLU A 293 9.29 22.16 0.60
N GLU A 294 9.44 22.89 -0.51
CA GLU A 294 8.31 23.47 -1.25
C GLU A 294 7.26 22.40 -1.60
N VAL A 295 7.68 21.30 -2.22
CA VAL A 295 6.77 20.20 -2.58
C VAL A 295 6.13 19.55 -1.35
N LYS A 296 6.84 19.48 -0.22
CA LYS A 296 6.27 18.99 1.05
C LYS A 296 5.22 19.97 1.59
N MET A 297 5.49 21.27 1.55
CA MET A 297 4.56 22.31 2.01
C MET A 297 3.30 22.31 1.16
N ASP A 298 3.40 22.23 -0.17
CA ASP A 298 2.24 22.14 -1.06
C ASP A 298 1.34 20.94 -0.72
N ARG A 299 1.94 19.78 -0.42
CA ARG A 299 1.20 18.58 -0.01
C ARG A 299 0.52 18.75 1.34
N LEU A 300 1.19 19.42 2.28
CA LEU A 300 0.63 19.74 3.59
C LEU A 300 -0.54 20.72 3.44
N ASP A 301 -0.43 21.73 2.59
CA ASP A 301 -1.47 22.72 2.34
C ASP A 301 -2.72 22.09 1.71
N VAL A 302 -2.54 21.19 0.73
CA VAL A 302 -3.65 20.42 0.16
C VAL A 302 -4.33 19.59 1.24
N SER A 303 -3.57 18.84 2.04
CA SER A 303 -4.12 18.04 3.14
C SER A 303 -4.85 18.93 4.15
N PHE A 304 -4.25 20.05 4.55
CA PHE A 304 -4.83 21.01 5.49
C PHE A 304 -6.15 21.58 4.96
N SER A 305 -6.19 21.96 3.68
CA SER A 305 -7.41 22.48 3.04
C SER A 305 -8.56 21.47 3.04
N GLN A 306 -8.26 20.18 2.79
CA GLN A 306 -9.25 19.10 2.83
C GLN A 306 -9.80 18.91 4.24
N HIS A 307 -8.92 18.79 5.24
CA HIS A 307 -9.33 18.66 6.65
C HIS A 307 -10.12 19.89 7.12
N GLN A 308 -9.78 21.08 6.66
CA GLN A 308 -10.51 22.30 6.96
C GLN A 308 -11.92 22.28 6.36
N GLN A 309 -12.08 21.84 5.10
CA GLN A 309 -13.40 21.67 4.47
C GLN A 309 -14.26 20.64 5.20
N GLU A 310 -13.67 19.51 5.60
CA GLU A 310 -14.37 18.47 6.38
C GLU A 310 -14.84 19.01 7.74
N LYS A 311 -13.97 19.72 8.45
CA LYS A 311 -14.29 20.40 9.70
C LYS A 311 -15.45 21.39 9.52
N GLU A 312 -15.41 22.23 8.48
CA GLU A 312 -16.49 23.16 8.18
C GLU A 312 -17.80 22.45 7.84
N ALA A 313 -17.76 21.34 7.10
CA ALA A 313 -18.93 20.54 6.79
C ALA A 313 -19.53 19.92 8.06
N GLN A 314 -18.71 19.44 8.99
CA GLN A 314 -19.16 18.96 10.30
C GLN A 314 -19.78 20.09 11.13
N ILE A 315 -19.14 21.25 11.19
CA ILE A 315 -19.70 22.44 11.88
C ILE A 315 -21.05 22.84 11.29
N LYS A 316 -21.21 22.79 9.96
CA LYS A 316 -22.50 23.05 9.29
C LYS A 316 -23.57 22.04 9.72
N LYS A 317 -23.23 20.75 9.81
CA LYS A 317 -24.16 19.71 10.32
C LYS A 317 -24.58 19.99 11.76
N ILE A 318 -23.62 20.26 12.65
CA ILE A 318 -23.88 20.59 14.06
C ILE A 318 -24.79 21.82 14.18
N ARG A 319 -24.53 22.88 13.38
CA ARG A 319 -25.37 24.08 13.36
C ARG A 319 -26.79 23.77 12.88
N ASN A 320 -26.94 22.93 11.85
CA ASN A 320 -28.27 22.52 11.36
C ASN A 320 -29.03 21.72 12.42
N ASP A 321 -28.36 20.78 13.09
CA ASP A 321 -28.94 19.98 14.17
C ASP A 321 -29.33 20.85 15.36
N TYR A 322 -28.50 21.84 15.70
CA TYR A 322 -28.81 22.86 16.70
C TYR A 322 -30.05 23.67 16.31
N ILE A 323 -30.16 24.14 15.07
CA ILE A 323 -31.34 24.89 14.60
C ILE A 323 -32.60 24.00 14.64
N ILE A 324 -32.50 22.73 14.23
CA ILE A 324 -33.62 21.78 14.26
C ILE A 324 -34.04 21.50 15.70
N SER A 325 -33.09 21.26 16.61
CA SER A 325 -33.37 20.99 18.02
C SER A 325 -33.99 22.21 18.70
N MET A 326 -33.47 23.41 18.44
CA MET A 326 -34.06 24.68 18.91
C MET A 326 -35.49 24.87 18.41
N ARG A 327 -35.77 24.61 17.12
CA ARG A 327 -37.13 24.67 16.57
C ARG A 327 -38.08 23.66 17.25
N LYS A 328 -37.61 22.43 17.47
CA LYS A 328 -38.38 21.39 18.18
C LYS A 328 -38.65 21.78 19.64
N LEU A 329 -37.67 22.34 20.33
CA LEU A 329 -37.80 22.83 21.70
C LEU A 329 -38.80 23.99 21.78
N LEU A 330 -38.72 24.97 20.89
CA LEU A 330 -39.69 26.06 20.81
C LEU A 330 -41.11 25.54 20.55
N ALA A 331 -41.28 24.54 19.67
CA ALA A 331 -42.57 23.91 19.43
C ALA A 331 -43.11 23.16 20.66
N LYS A 332 -42.27 22.43 21.39
CA LYS A 332 -42.63 21.78 22.66
C LYS A 332 -42.99 22.80 23.73
N ARG A 333 -42.26 23.90 23.85
CA ARG A 333 -42.55 25.01 24.78
C ARG A 333 -43.92 25.65 24.51
N ARG A 334 -44.41 25.65 23.28
CA ARG A 334 -45.77 26.14 22.96
C ARG A 334 -46.88 25.24 23.52
N ASN A 335 -46.59 23.95 23.75
CA ASN A 335 -47.52 22.95 24.28
C ASN A 335 -46.89 22.19 25.47
N VAL A 336 -46.48 22.91 26.52
CA VAL A 336 -45.82 22.32 27.72
C VAL A 336 -46.70 21.27 28.41
N GLU A 337 -48.00 21.52 28.47
CA GLU A 337 -48.96 20.67 29.18
C GLU A 337 -49.29 19.37 28.44
N GLY A 338 -48.86 19.20 27.18
CA GLY A 338 -49.17 18.01 26.37
C GLY A 338 -50.65 17.84 25.99
N ASN A 339 -51.50 18.82 26.35
CA ASN A 339 -52.93 18.79 26.09
C ASN A 339 -53.22 18.82 24.58
N LEU A 340 -53.95 17.82 24.09
CA LEU A 340 -54.49 17.82 22.73
C LEU A 340 -55.56 18.91 22.62
N LYS A 341 -55.25 20.01 21.93
CA LYS A 341 -56.23 21.06 21.68
C LYS A 341 -57.31 20.54 20.73
N ARG A 342 -58.57 20.74 21.09
CA ARG A 342 -59.71 20.49 20.21
C ARG A 342 -59.57 21.38 18.96
N ARG A 343 -59.91 20.83 17.80
CA ARG A 343 -59.79 21.53 16.51
C ARG A 343 -60.72 22.75 16.46
N ASP A 344 -60.14 23.93 16.28
CA ASP A 344 -60.89 25.19 16.08
C ASP A 344 -61.18 25.40 14.60
N ILE A 345 -62.39 25.03 14.19
CA ILE A 345 -62.82 25.10 12.79
C ILE A 345 -62.68 26.54 12.26
N ILE A 346 -63.10 27.55 13.03
CA ILE A 346 -63.05 28.95 12.60
C ILE A 346 -61.61 29.39 12.29
N LYS A 347 -60.65 28.97 13.12
CA LYS A 347 -59.24 29.31 12.96
C LYS A 347 -58.58 28.56 11.80
N ASP A 348 -58.97 27.31 11.59
CA ASP A 348 -58.52 26.52 10.45
C ASP A 348 -58.98 27.09 9.11
N TYR A 349 -60.13 27.77 9.06
CA TYR A 349 -60.65 28.40 7.84
C TYR A 349 -60.22 29.86 7.68
N SER A 350 -59.73 30.53 8.74
CA SER A 350 -59.14 31.88 8.64
C SER A 350 -57.72 31.87 8.08
N ASP A 351 -56.93 30.83 8.39
CA ASP A 351 -55.54 30.71 7.97
C ASP A 351 -55.40 29.86 6.69
N TYR A 352 -55.11 30.49 5.55
CA TYR A 352 -54.93 29.79 4.27
C TYR A 352 -53.74 28.81 4.23
N GLY A 353 -52.79 28.94 5.14
CA GLY A 353 -51.66 28.01 5.30
C GLY A 353 -52.02 26.73 6.06
N PHE A 354 -53.26 26.60 6.53
CA PHE A 354 -53.72 25.46 7.32
C PHE A 354 -54.16 24.28 6.45
N GLN A 355 -54.34 23.13 7.10
CA GLN A 355 -54.60 21.82 6.50
C GLN A 355 -55.88 21.77 5.63
N THR A 356 -56.84 22.67 5.85
CA THR A 356 -58.11 22.80 5.12
C THR A 356 -57.91 23.15 3.66
N TYR A 357 -57.04 24.12 3.37
CA TYR A 357 -56.76 24.58 2.01
C TYR A 357 -55.50 23.93 1.41
N ALA A 358 -54.48 23.67 2.24
CA ALA A 358 -53.24 23.05 1.82
C ALA A 358 -52.94 21.80 2.67
N PRO A 359 -53.64 20.67 2.42
CA PRO A 359 -53.41 19.45 3.19
C PRO A 359 -52.00 18.90 2.92
N ARG A 360 -51.30 18.55 4.00
CA ARG A 360 -49.97 17.91 3.91
C ARG A 360 -50.11 16.48 3.40
N SER A 361 -49.22 16.07 2.50
CA SER A 361 -49.23 14.73 1.88
C SER A 361 -49.25 13.57 2.87
N ARG A 362 -48.60 13.70 4.03
CA ARG A 362 -48.58 12.67 5.08
C ARG A 362 -49.96 12.33 5.67
N ILE A 363 -50.95 13.21 5.48
CA ILE A 363 -52.32 13.06 5.99
C ILE A 363 -53.15 12.21 5.00
N GLY A 364 -52.68 12.06 3.75
CA GLY A 364 -53.34 11.25 2.73
C GLY A 364 -54.61 11.88 2.13
N GLN A 365 -54.99 13.07 2.57
CA GLN A 365 -56.16 13.78 2.05
C GLN A 365 -55.75 14.66 0.87
N ILE A 366 -55.93 14.14 -0.34
CA ILE A 366 -55.72 14.89 -1.59
C ILE A 366 -57.12 15.31 -2.08
N PRO A 367 -57.48 16.60 -2.03
CA PRO A 367 -58.85 17.06 -2.26
C PRO A 367 -59.36 16.85 -3.69
N ASP A 368 -58.52 16.35 -4.60
CA ASP A 368 -58.80 16.30 -6.04
C ASP A 368 -58.83 14.89 -6.66
N ARG A 369 -58.70 13.83 -5.85
CA ARG A 369 -58.61 12.45 -6.40
C ARG A 369 -59.95 11.92 -6.93
N ASN A 370 -61.08 12.50 -6.51
CA ASN A 370 -62.43 12.08 -6.90
C ASN A 370 -63.17 13.10 -7.79
N SER A 371 -62.55 14.21 -8.21
CA SER A 371 -63.20 15.20 -9.08
C SER A 371 -63.69 14.59 -10.38
N ASN A 372 -62.94 13.64 -10.95
CA ASN A 372 -63.33 12.86 -12.14
C ASN A 372 -64.53 11.92 -11.91
N ARG A 373 -64.84 11.54 -10.66
CA ARG A 373 -65.92 10.59 -10.33
C ARG A 373 -67.29 11.29 -10.25
N ASN A 374 -67.30 12.60 -10.03
CA ASN A 374 -68.49 13.44 -9.93
C ASN A 374 -68.79 14.19 -11.23
N VAL A 375 -68.06 13.93 -12.32
CA VAL A 375 -68.41 14.44 -13.65
C VAL A 375 -69.62 13.64 -14.15
N VAL A 376 -70.82 14.12 -13.84
CA VAL A 376 -72.08 13.50 -14.26
C VAL A 376 -72.26 13.74 -15.77
N LYS A 377 -71.79 12.79 -16.58
CA LYS A 377 -72.17 12.68 -18.00
C LYS A 377 -73.44 11.85 -18.09
N SER A 378 -74.58 12.49 -17.85
CA SER A 378 -75.88 11.82 -17.94
C SER A 378 -76.42 11.92 -19.37
N HIS A 379 -76.74 10.78 -19.97
CA HIS A 379 -77.46 10.72 -21.26
C HIS A 379 -78.78 11.51 -21.21
N PHE A 380 -79.38 11.57 -20.02
CA PHE A 380 -80.61 12.27 -19.77
C PHE A 380 -80.51 13.81 -19.85
N LEU A 381 -79.30 14.39 -19.81
CA LEU A 381 -79.10 15.84 -19.90
C LEU A 381 -78.62 16.30 -21.28
N SER A 382 -78.11 15.37 -22.10
CA SER A 382 -77.55 15.67 -23.43
C SER A 382 -78.56 15.51 -24.57
N THR A 383 -79.63 14.75 -24.34
CA THR A 383 -80.55 14.28 -25.38
C THR A 383 -81.99 14.59 -24.96
N TYR A 384 -82.81 15.07 -25.90
CA TYR A 384 -84.20 15.41 -25.60
C TYR A 384 -85.02 14.19 -25.16
N GLU A 385 -84.81 13.03 -25.80
CA GLU A 385 -85.46 11.76 -25.41
C GLU A 385 -85.13 11.39 -23.95
N GLY A 386 -83.89 11.60 -23.53
CA GLY A 386 -83.47 11.36 -22.15
C GLY A 386 -84.09 12.34 -21.13
N LEU A 387 -84.45 13.56 -21.54
CA LEU A 387 -85.18 14.49 -20.67
C LEU A 387 -86.64 14.03 -20.48
N LEU A 388 -87.27 13.50 -21.52
CA LEU A 388 -88.62 12.92 -21.44
C LEU A 388 -88.65 11.66 -20.57
N GLU A 389 -87.64 10.80 -20.66
CA GLU A 389 -87.48 9.63 -19.78
C GLU A 389 -87.28 10.05 -18.31
N LEU A 390 -86.53 11.12 -18.06
CA LEU A 390 -86.39 11.69 -16.71
C LEU A 390 -87.71 12.24 -16.19
N GLU A 391 -88.42 13.02 -17.00
CA GLU A 391 -89.73 13.58 -16.64
C GLU A 391 -90.72 12.46 -16.27
N ALA A 392 -90.77 11.40 -17.09
CA ALA A 392 -91.62 10.23 -16.83
C ALA A 392 -91.19 9.41 -15.60
N GLY A 393 -89.89 9.41 -15.27
CA GLY A 393 -89.33 8.69 -14.12
C GLY A 393 -89.47 9.42 -12.77
N LEU A 394 -89.80 10.71 -12.77
CA LEU A 394 -90.03 11.47 -11.55
C LEU A 394 -91.43 11.17 -10.99
N SER A 395 -91.50 10.77 -9.72
CA SER A 395 -92.79 10.49 -9.09
C SER A 395 -93.63 11.77 -8.94
N PRO A 396 -94.98 11.70 -8.97
CA PRO A 396 -95.86 12.87 -8.80
C PRO A 396 -95.59 13.66 -7.51
N SER A 397 -95.05 12.99 -6.48
CA SER A 397 -94.63 13.58 -5.21
C SER A 397 -93.50 14.62 -5.34
N VAL A 398 -92.79 14.69 -6.47
CA VAL A 398 -91.77 15.70 -6.75
C VAL A 398 -92.39 16.95 -7.37
N MET A 399 -93.52 16.82 -8.07
CA MET A 399 -94.24 17.96 -8.67
C MET A 399 -95.17 18.66 -7.68
N GLU A 400 -95.62 17.96 -6.63
CA GLU A 400 -96.41 18.56 -5.54
C GLU A 400 -95.51 19.01 -4.38
N PRO A 401 -95.62 20.27 -3.88
CA PRO A 401 -94.82 20.76 -2.77
C PRO A 401 -95.20 20.07 -1.46
N GLN A 402 -94.35 19.16 -0.98
CA GLN A 402 -94.50 18.56 0.36
C GLN A 402 -93.94 19.46 1.46
N ILE A 403 -94.83 20.11 2.23
CA ILE A 403 -94.44 20.84 3.45
C ILE A 403 -94.19 19.83 4.58
N LYS A 404 -92.92 19.47 4.81
CA LYS A 404 -92.51 18.65 5.95
C LYS A 404 -92.19 19.54 7.16
N VAL A 405 -93.12 19.60 8.12
CA VAL A 405 -92.89 20.24 9.42
C VAL A 405 -91.86 19.41 10.23
N PRO A 406 -90.79 20.01 10.79
CA PRO A 406 -89.79 19.25 11.53
C PRO A 406 -90.42 18.57 12.76
N ARG A 407 -90.33 17.24 12.82
CA ARG A 407 -90.74 16.49 14.01
C ARG A 407 -89.68 16.68 15.11
N PRO A 408 -90.05 17.01 16.35
CA PRO A 408 -89.10 17.14 17.45
C PRO A 408 -88.42 15.80 17.72
N LYS A 409 -87.09 15.82 17.90
CA LYS A 409 -86.29 14.62 18.18
C LYS A 409 -86.67 14.06 19.54
N VAL A 410 -87.27 12.87 19.57
CA VAL A 410 -87.53 12.13 20.81
C VAL A 410 -86.22 11.48 21.27
N THR A 411 -85.61 12.02 22.32
CA THR A 411 -84.48 11.40 23.00
C THR A 411 -84.97 10.15 23.74
N LYS A 412 -84.53 8.97 23.29
CA LYS A 412 -84.82 7.67 23.92
C LYS A 412 -84.21 7.64 25.32
N GLY A 413 -84.99 8.00 26.34
CA GLY A 413 -84.52 8.02 27.73
C GLY A 413 -85.43 8.78 28.69
N PHE A 414 -86.36 9.60 28.20
CA PHE A 414 -87.39 10.22 29.04
C PHE A 414 -88.78 9.66 28.71
N ILE A 415 -89.54 9.34 29.76
CA ILE A 415 -90.99 9.09 29.70
C ILE A 415 -91.63 10.20 28.86
N THR A 416 -92.49 9.85 27.90
CA THR A 416 -93.18 10.82 27.03
C THR A 416 -93.83 11.91 27.88
N ARG A 417 -93.87 13.16 27.39
CA ARG A 417 -94.45 14.29 28.16
C ARG A 417 -95.87 13.98 28.66
N SER A 418 -96.65 13.23 27.88
CA SER A 418 -97.95 12.70 28.27
C SER A 418 -97.86 11.72 29.43
N ALA A 419 -97.01 10.69 29.36
CA ALA A 419 -96.87 9.71 30.43
C ALA A 419 -96.23 10.30 31.71
N ARG A 420 -95.39 11.34 31.58
CA ARG A 420 -94.84 12.07 32.74
C ARG A 420 -95.94 12.89 33.44
N ARG A 421 -96.80 13.53 32.65
CA ARG A 421 -98.00 14.25 33.14
C ARG A 421 -99.01 13.29 33.77
N GLU A 422 -99.22 12.11 33.20
CA GLU A 422 -100.08 11.07 33.78
C GLU A 422 -99.51 10.53 35.10
N LEU A 423 -98.20 10.33 35.19
CA LEU A 423 -97.55 9.91 36.42
C LEU A 423 -97.55 11.01 37.48
N GLU A 424 -97.43 12.28 37.09
CA GLU A 424 -97.64 13.44 37.97
C GLU A 424 -99.10 13.53 38.44
N LEU A 425 -100.09 13.36 37.55
CA LEU A 425 -101.51 13.33 37.89
C LEU A 425 -101.87 12.16 38.81
N MET A 426 -101.27 10.99 38.61
CA MET A 426 -101.45 9.84 39.51
C MET A 426 -100.82 10.11 40.88
N LYS A 427 -99.63 10.73 40.91
CA LYS A 427 -98.97 11.14 42.16
C LYS A 427 -99.76 12.22 42.89
N THR A 428 -100.30 13.22 42.19
CA THR A 428 -101.13 14.25 42.82
C THR A 428 -102.45 13.68 43.31
N HIS A 429 -103.08 12.76 42.56
CA HIS A 429 -104.28 12.06 43.00
C HIS A 429 -104.02 11.16 44.23
N GLN A 430 -102.89 10.44 44.27
CA GLN A 430 -102.47 9.68 45.46
C GLN A 430 -102.17 10.61 46.64
N ALA A 431 -101.43 11.71 46.43
CA ALA A 431 -101.14 12.69 47.47
C ALA A 431 -102.42 13.34 48.03
N LEU A 432 -103.40 13.67 47.19
CA LEU A 432 -104.71 14.17 47.62
C LEU A 432 -105.54 13.12 48.37
N ARG A 433 -105.45 11.83 47.99
CA ARG A 433 -106.06 10.73 48.75
C ARG A 433 -105.40 10.56 50.12
N GLU A 434 -104.08 10.66 50.18
CA GLU A 434 -103.31 10.55 51.42
C GLU A 434 -103.52 11.77 52.33
N GLU A 435 -103.59 12.99 51.80
CA GLU A 435 -103.94 14.19 52.59
C GLU A 435 -105.38 14.15 53.10
N LYS A 436 -106.32 13.60 52.33
CA LYS A 436 -107.69 13.35 52.82
C LYS A 436 -107.77 12.25 53.89
N GLY A 437 -106.76 11.38 54.00
CA GLY A 437 -106.74 10.26 54.95
C GLY A 437 -105.78 10.42 56.14
N ARG A 438 -105.02 11.52 56.24
CA ARG A 438 -104.01 11.73 57.29
C ARG A 438 -104.58 12.53 58.46
N VAL A 439 -105.03 11.81 59.49
CA VAL A 439 -104.87 12.27 60.88
C VAL A 439 -103.38 12.15 61.21
N VAL A 440 -102.76 13.25 61.63
CA VAL A 440 -101.31 13.36 61.78
C VAL A 440 -100.84 12.61 63.04
N GLU A 441 -100.13 11.49 62.85
CA GLU A 441 -99.21 10.94 63.87
C GLU A 441 -97.77 10.91 63.31
N LYS A 442 -96.85 11.56 64.03
CA LYS A 442 -95.42 11.62 63.68
C LYS A 442 -94.70 10.41 64.29
N LYS A 443 -93.88 9.70 63.49
CA LYS A 443 -92.90 8.71 63.98
C LYS A 443 -91.47 9.00 63.47
N PRO A 444 -90.43 8.66 64.26
CA PRO A 444 -89.11 9.32 64.27
C PRO A 444 -88.06 8.75 63.30
N LEU A 445 -86.91 9.44 63.24
CA LEU A 445 -85.83 9.33 62.27
C LEU A 445 -85.01 8.02 62.31
N ARG A 446 -84.60 7.64 61.10
CA ARG A 446 -83.80 6.52 60.61
C ARG A 446 -82.34 6.56 61.12
N PHE A 447 -81.80 5.40 61.52
CA PHE A 447 -80.38 4.94 61.50
C PHE A 447 -79.81 4.42 62.83
N LEU A 448 -79.65 3.08 62.95
CA LEU A 448 -78.57 2.39 63.67
C LEU A 448 -78.33 1.01 62.99
N PHE A 449 -77.13 0.76 62.46
CA PHE A 449 -76.69 -0.55 61.96
C PHE A 449 -75.56 -1.10 62.85
N LYS A 450 -75.62 -2.40 63.19
CA LYS A 450 -74.60 -3.12 63.97
C LYS A 450 -73.54 -3.73 63.02
N ARG A 451 -72.24 -3.61 63.32
CA ARG A 451 -71.13 -4.23 62.56
C ARG A 451 -70.65 -5.53 63.23
N GLU A 452 -70.41 -6.59 62.45
CA GLU A 452 -69.91 -7.89 62.93
C GLU A 452 -68.37 -8.03 62.76
N LYS A 453 -67.71 -8.84 63.62
CA LYS A 453 -66.25 -9.08 63.61
C LYS A 453 -65.89 -10.38 62.85
N PRO A 454 -64.77 -10.44 62.11
CA PRO A 454 -64.34 -11.64 61.37
C PRO A 454 -63.65 -12.70 62.24
N ALA A 455 -63.63 -13.96 61.76
CA ALA A 455 -63.11 -15.15 62.46
C ALA A 455 -61.56 -15.24 62.53
N PRO A 456 -60.98 -15.89 63.55
CA PRO A 456 -59.53 -15.98 63.74
C PRO A 456 -58.84 -16.99 62.80
N ARG A 457 -57.56 -16.73 62.52
CA ARG A 457 -56.70 -17.50 61.60
C ARG A 457 -56.15 -18.79 62.26
N PRO A 458 -55.79 -19.82 61.47
CA PRO A 458 -55.17 -21.03 62.01
C PRO A 458 -53.74 -20.78 62.52
N PRO A 459 -53.26 -21.59 63.47
CA PRO A 459 -51.92 -21.47 64.04
C PRO A 459 -50.84 -21.88 63.02
N THR A 460 -49.77 -21.08 62.93
CA THR A 460 -48.59 -21.29 62.08
C THR A 460 -47.77 -22.51 62.52
N PRO A 461 -47.14 -23.26 61.59
CA PRO A 461 -46.30 -24.40 61.91
C PRO A 461 -45.06 -23.99 62.71
N ALA A 462 -44.75 -24.73 63.77
CA ALA A 462 -43.57 -24.55 64.61
C ALA A 462 -42.35 -25.25 63.99
N VAL A 463 -41.18 -24.63 64.11
CA VAL A 463 -39.87 -25.18 63.72
C VAL A 463 -39.30 -25.94 64.93
N GLU A 464 -38.57 -27.03 64.69
CA GLU A 464 -37.96 -27.85 65.75
C GLU A 464 -36.92 -27.05 66.55
N ASP A 465 -36.96 -27.19 67.87
CA ASP A 465 -36.05 -26.51 68.79
C ASP A 465 -34.62 -27.08 68.66
N PRO A 466 -33.59 -26.23 68.50
CA PRO A 466 -32.20 -26.67 68.43
C PRO A 466 -31.70 -27.26 69.77
N PRO A 467 -30.63 -28.08 69.77
CA PRO A 467 -30.16 -28.77 70.97
C PRO A 467 -29.64 -27.82 72.08
N GLU A 468 -29.84 -28.22 73.34
CA GLU A 468 -29.50 -27.44 74.54
C GLU A 468 -28.02 -27.02 74.55
N GLY A 469 -27.78 -25.71 74.53
CA GLY A 469 -26.46 -25.06 74.57
C GLY A 469 -26.15 -24.16 73.38
N ASP A 470 -26.73 -24.42 72.21
CA ASP A 470 -26.59 -23.51 71.05
C ASP A 470 -27.45 -22.24 71.24
N GLU A 471 -28.58 -22.34 71.94
CA GLU A 471 -29.39 -21.18 72.31
C GLU A 471 -28.62 -20.18 73.18
N GLU A 472 -27.83 -20.63 74.16
CA GLU A 472 -27.04 -19.74 75.02
C GLU A 472 -25.93 -19.05 74.22
N ARG A 473 -25.33 -19.76 73.26
CA ARG A 473 -24.33 -19.21 72.34
C ARG A 473 -24.95 -18.20 71.40
N GLU A 474 -26.10 -18.51 70.82
CA GLU A 474 -26.85 -17.59 69.96
C GLU A 474 -27.33 -16.37 70.74
N LEU A 475 -27.83 -16.54 71.97
CA LEU A 475 -28.21 -15.44 72.86
C LEU A 475 -27.00 -14.57 73.23
N ALA A 476 -25.84 -15.17 73.50
CA ALA A 476 -24.60 -14.44 73.74
C ALA A 476 -24.14 -13.67 72.49
N VAL A 477 -24.21 -14.28 71.30
CA VAL A 477 -23.89 -13.64 70.01
C VAL A 477 -24.88 -12.51 69.69
N ILE A 478 -26.18 -12.71 69.92
CA ILE A 478 -27.22 -11.70 69.77
C ILE A 478 -26.98 -10.55 70.76
N PHE A 479 -26.60 -10.84 72.00
CA PHE A 479 -26.26 -9.83 72.99
C PHE A 479 -25.04 -9.01 72.54
N LEU A 480 -23.98 -9.67 72.08
CA LEU A 480 -22.78 -9.03 71.55
C LEU A 480 -23.11 -8.17 70.32
N GLN A 481 -23.97 -8.68 69.43
CA GLN A 481 -24.47 -7.93 68.27
C GLN A 481 -25.31 -6.72 68.68
N LYS A 482 -26.17 -6.84 69.71
CA LYS A 482 -26.94 -5.73 70.28
C LYS A 482 -26.03 -4.68 70.91
N VAL A 483 -24.97 -5.10 71.63
CA VAL A 483 -23.98 -4.19 72.21
C VAL A 483 -23.19 -3.47 71.12
N LEU A 484 -22.74 -4.17 70.07
CA LEU A 484 -22.01 -3.56 68.95
C LEU A 484 -22.90 -2.61 68.14
N ARG A 485 -24.15 -2.98 67.86
CA ARG A 485 -25.13 -2.09 67.21
C ARG A 485 -25.45 -0.89 68.09
N GLY A 486 -25.69 -1.11 69.38
CA GLY A 486 -25.91 -0.05 70.37
C GLY A 486 -24.72 0.91 70.45
N ARG A 487 -23.48 0.39 70.50
CA ARG A 487 -22.27 1.21 70.54
C ARG A 487 -22.02 1.95 69.24
N SER A 488 -22.31 1.34 68.10
CA SER A 488 -22.29 1.99 66.79
C SER A 488 -23.29 3.14 66.73
N THR A 489 -24.55 2.92 67.16
CA THR A 489 -25.56 3.99 67.22
C THR A 489 -25.17 5.09 68.21
N GLN A 490 -24.58 4.74 69.36
CA GLN A 490 -24.05 5.72 70.31
C GLN A 490 -22.92 6.54 69.68
N ASN A 491 -21.95 5.91 69.00
CA ASN A 491 -20.87 6.62 68.33
C ASN A 491 -21.39 7.53 67.22
N GLN A 492 -22.36 7.07 66.41
CA GLN A 492 -23.03 7.92 65.42
C GLN A 492 -23.76 9.11 66.07
N VAL A 493 -24.38 8.90 67.23
CA VAL A 493 -25.02 9.97 68.00
C VAL A 493 -23.98 10.91 68.61
N PHE A 494 -22.84 10.41 69.09
CA PHE A 494 -21.74 11.22 69.63
C PHE A 494 -21.09 12.06 68.52
N GLU A 495 -20.74 11.46 67.39
CA GLU A 495 -20.25 12.19 66.21
C GLU A 495 -21.28 13.22 65.71
N GLY A 496 -22.56 12.83 65.67
CA GLY A 496 -23.65 13.73 65.31
C GLY A 496 -23.80 14.89 66.29
N LYS A 497 -23.59 14.63 67.59
CA LYS A 497 -23.57 15.65 68.64
C LYS A 497 -22.34 16.55 68.52
N GLU A 498 -21.15 16.02 68.26
CA GLU A 498 -19.92 16.80 68.06
C GLU A 498 -20.02 17.71 66.84
N LYS A 499 -20.47 17.19 65.70
CA LYS A 499 -20.73 17.97 64.48
C LYS A 499 -21.75 19.10 64.69
N ARG A 500 -22.66 18.95 65.65
CA ARG A 500 -23.72 19.93 65.95
C ARG A 500 -23.51 20.62 67.29
N LEU A 501 -22.34 20.45 67.92
CA LEU A 501 -22.09 20.92 69.28
C LEU A 501 -22.13 22.45 69.33
N GLU A 502 -21.55 23.08 68.32
CA GLU A 502 -21.62 24.53 68.07
C GLU A 502 -23.08 24.99 67.94
N LEU A 503 -23.87 24.34 67.08
CA LEU A 503 -25.30 24.64 66.91
C LEU A 503 -26.11 24.44 68.21
N ILE A 504 -25.78 23.43 69.02
CA ILE A 504 -26.45 23.17 70.30
C ILE A 504 -26.07 24.24 71.33
N GLN A 505 -24.80 24.66 71.39
CA GLN A 505 -24.35 25.77 72.23
C GLN A 505 -24.98 27.08 71.78
N GLU A 506 -25.07 27.32 70.47
CA GLU A 506 -25.79 28.44 69.88
C GLU A 506 -27.24 28.44 70.34
N LEU A 507 -28.01 27.38 70.09
CA LEU A 507 -29.43 27.28 70.46
C LEU A 507 -29.67 27.43 71.96
N ARG A 508 -28.79 26.86 72.79
CA ARG A 508 -28.86 27.00 74.25
C ARG A 508 -28.59 28.44 74.70
N THR A 509 -27.68 29.13 74.03
CA THR A 509 -27.39 30.52 74.37
C THR A 509 -28.41 31.50 73.77
N THR A 510 -28.98 31.26 72.58
CA THR A 510 -30.00 32.15 71.97
C THR A 510 -31.34 32.08 72.69
N HIS A 511 -31.68 30.93 73.29
CA HIS A 511 -32.95 30.75 74.01
C HIS A 511 -33.03 31.56 75.32
N ALA A 512 -31.90 32.04 75.84
CA ALA A 512 -31.83 32.82 77.09
C ALA A 512 -31.59 34.33 76.89
N LEU A 513 -31.46 34.82 75.64
CA LEU A 513 -31.01 36.18 75.34
C LEU A 513 -32.14 37.09 74.84
N GLN A 514 -32.04 38.39 75.15
CA GLN A 514 -32.96 39.41 74.63
C GLN A 514 -32.70 39.69 73.14
N LYS A 515 -33.67 40.28 72.43
CA LYS A 515 -33.63 40.48 70.95
C LYS A 515 -32.37 41.21 70.45
N GLU A 516 -31.81 42.15 71.22
CA GLU A 516 -30.61 42.88 70.83
C GLU A 516 -29.33 42.03 70.92
N GLU A 517 -29.25 41.13 71.89
CA GLU A 517 -28.15 40.19 72.05
C GLU A 517 -28.23 39.05 71.02
N GLN A 518 -29.43 38.68 70.59
CA GLN A 518 -29.65 37.77 69.46
C GLN A 518 -29.07 38.36 68.16
N ASN A 519 -29.34 39.64 67.88
CA ASN A 519 -28.80 40.33 66.70
C ASN A 519 -27.26 40.40 66.72
N LYS A 520 -26.64 40.62 67.88
CA LYS A 520 -25.16 40.61 68.02
C LYS A 520 -24.56 39.24 67.72
N LYS A 521 -25.20 38.17 68.20
CA LYS A 521 -24.77 36.79 67.91
C LYS A 521 -25.01 36.39 66.46
N GLU A 522 -26.07 36.89 65.82
CA GLU A 522 -26.28 36.71 64.39
C GLU A 522 -25.19 37.40 63.56
N ALA A 523 -24.72 38.59 63.97
CA ALA A 523 -23.59 39.25 63.33
C ALA A 523 -22.28 38.47 63.53
N GLU A 524 -21.99 37.98 64.74
CA GLU A 524 -20.85 37.10 65.01
C GLU A 524 -20.92 35.81 64.17
N LYS A 525 -22.12 35.24 63.99
CA LYS A 525 -22.37 34.06 63.15
C LYS A 525 -22.08 34.32 61.68
N GLN A 526 -22.43 35.50 61.16
CA GLN A 526 -22.09 35.86 59.79
C GLN A 526 -20.58 35.98 59.60
N VAL A 527 -19.85 36.45 60.61
CA VAL A 527 -18.38 36.55 60.58
C VAL A 527 -17.73 35.17 60.67
N THR A 528 -18.17 34.27 61.56
CA THR A 528 -17.61 32.91 61.66
C THR A 528 -17.89 32.08 60.41
N LEU A 529 -19.09 32.18 59.83
CA LEU A 529 -19.42 31.55 58.56
C LEU A 529 -18.59 32.11 57.39
N ALA A 530 -18.30 33.41 57.39
CA ALA A 530 -17.40 34.00 56.41
C ALA A 530 -15.96 33.47 56.55
N LEU A 531 -15.47 33.32 57.78
CA LEU A 531 -14.14 32.75 58.06
C LEU A 531 -14.06 31.25 57.71
N GLN A 532 -15.11 30.48 57.96
CA GLN A 532 -15.20 29.07 57.55
C GLN A 532 -15.19 28.94 56.03
N ARG A 533 -16.01 29.73 55.32
CA ARG A 533 -15.99 29.78 53.84
C ARG A 533 -14.61 30.12 53.30
N GLN A 534 -13.88 31.05 53.93
CA GLN A 534 -12.51 31.36 53.53
C GLN A 534 -11.56 30.17 53.75
N ARG A 535 -11.66 29.47 54.88
CA ARG A 535 -10.85 28.25 55.13
C ARG A 535 -11.17 27.14 54.14
N ASP A 536 -12.45 26.91 53.84
CA ASP A 536 -12.88 25.89 52.89
C ASP A 536 -12.35 26.18 51.47
N THR A 537 -12.39 27.46 51.04
CA THR A 537 -11.79 27.85 49.76
C THR A 537 -10.26 27.68 49.75
N GLN A 538 -9.58 27.90 50.88
CA GLN A 538 -8.15 27.65 51.01
C GLN A 538 -7.82 26.15 50.99
N SER A 539 -8.63 25.28 51.61
CA SER A 539 -8.43 23.83 51.52
C SER A 539 -8.69 23.30 50.12
N GLU A 540 -9.75 23.75 49.45
CA GLU A 540 -10.06 23.35 48.08
C GLU A 540 -8.95 23.76 47.09
N THR A 541 -8.39 24.96 47.25
CA THR A 541 -7.25 25.38 46.43
C THR A 541 -6.00 24.55 46.68
N ILE A 542 -5.67 24.24 47.94
CA ILE A 542 -4.54 23.36 48.28
C ILE A 542 -4.72 21.96 47.69
N GLU A 543 -5.92 21.39 47.81
CA GLU A 543 -6.25 20.08 47.22
C GLU A 543 -6.13 20.10 45.69
N SER A 544 -6.55 21.19 45.04
CA SER A 544 -6.39 21.35 43.60
C SER A 544 -4.92 21.38 43.16
N TYR A 545 -4.04 22.05 43.94
CA TYR A 545 -2.60 22.08 43.67
C TYR A 545 -1.97 20.71 43.91
N ILE A 546 -2.33 20.00 44.98
CA ILE A 546 -1.83 18.64 45.26
C ILE A 546 -2.29 17.67 44.17
N SER A 547 -3.54 17.75 43.74
CA SER A 547 -4.07 16.94 42.65
C SER A 547 -3.38 17.25 41.32
N GLY A 548 -3.05 18.53 41.08
CA GLY A 548 -2.30 18.93 39.88
C GLY A 548 -0.87 18.41 39.88
N LEU A 549 -0.15 18.54 40.99
CA LEU A 549 1.22 18.05 41.14
C LEU A 549 1.29 16.52 41.07
N SER A 550 0.41 15.82 41.78
CA SER A 550 0.34 14.35 41.71
C SER A 550 -0.07 13.87 40.31
N GLY A 551 -1.01 14.54 39.66
CA GLY A 551 -1.38 14.27 38.27
C GLY A 551 -0.22 14.43 37.30
N GLY A 552 0.57 15.51 37.42
CA GLY A 552 1.75 15.73 36.59
C GLY A 552 2.79 14.63 36.75
N VAL A 553 3.13 14.25 37.99
CA VAL A 553 4.10 13.17 38.25
C VAL A 553 3.60 11.83 37.69
N ILE A 554 2.30 11.53 37.80
CA ILE A 554 1.71 10.31 37.24
C ILE A 554 1.78 10.32 35.70
N VAL A 555 1.48 11.45 35.07
CA VAL A 555 1.56 11.59 33.60
C VAL A 555 3.00 11.40 33.13
N ASP A 556 3.97 12.05 33.77
CA ASP A 556 5.39 11.91 33.41
C ASP A 556 5.89 10.45 33.57
N MET A 557 5.48 9.77 34.65
CA MET A 557 5.79 8.35 34.85
C MET A 557 5.15 7.45 33.79
N LEU A 558 3.88 7.67 33.45
CA LEU A 558 3.18 6.89 32.41
C LEU A 558 3.78 7.16 31.03
N ASP A 559 4.13 8.40 30.73
CA ASP A 559 4.80 8.77 29.48
C ASP A 559 6.17 8.11 29.40
N PHE A 560 6.96 8.12 30.48
CA PHE A 560 8.24 7.42 30.54
C PHE A 560 8.08 5.91 30.31
N LEU A 561 7.15 5.26 31.02
CA LEU A 561 6.89 3.83 30.87
C LEU A 561 6.38 3.49 29.46
N SER A 562 5.57 4.35 28.84
CA SER A 562 5.10 4.15 27.47
C SER A 562 6.24 4.23 26.45
N LYS A 563 7.18 5.17 26.63
CA LYS A 563 8.37 5.31 25.77
C LYS A 563 9.31 4.12 25.93
N GLU A 564 9.56 3.66 27.16
CA GLU A 564 10.38 2.47 27.40
C GLU A 564 9.73 1.19 26.85
N LEU A 565 8.40 1.06 26.92
CA LEU A 565 7.67 -0.04 26.30
C LEU A 565 7.86 -0.03 24.78
N LEU A 566 7.66 1.12 24.13
CA LEU A 566 7.89 1.27 22.68
C LEU A 566 9.34 0.97 22.31
N ARG A 567 10.31 1.48 23.06
CA ARG A 567 11.72 1.19 22.88
C ARG A 567 12.01 -0.31 22.96
N LEU A 568 11.48 -1.02 23.95
CA LEU A 568 11.64 -2.47 24.08
C LEU A 568 11.00 -3.25 22.92
N GLN A 569 9.87 -2.77 22.40
CA GLN A 569 9.25 -3.36 21.20
C GLN A 569 10.11 -3.15 19.96
N GLU A 570 10.66 -1.95 19.78
CA GLU A 570 11.57 -1.61 18.69
C GLU A 570 12.87 -2.42 18.78
N GLU A 571 13.47 -2.55 19.96
CA GLU A 571 14.67 -3.38 20.18
C GLU A 571 14.41 -4.84 19.80
N ARG A 572 13.27 -5.43 20.20
CA ARG A 572 12.88 -6.79 19.80
C ARG A 572 12.69 -6.91 18.29
N ARG A 573 12.09 -5.89 17.66
CA ARG A 573 11.87 -5.86 16.22
C ARG A 573 13.18 -5.76 15.45
N ILE A 574 14.10 -4.90 15.90
CA ILE A 574 15.43 -4.75 15.32
C ILE A 574 16.23 -6.04 15.48
N HIS A 575 16.18 -6.68 16.65
CA HIS A 575 16.81 -7.96 16.90
C HIS A 575 16.26 -9.08 16.00
N ALA A 576 14.94 -9.10 15.76
CA ALA A 576 14.35 -10.04 14.80
C ALA A 576 14.88 -9.78 13.37
N PHE A 577 15.01 -8.51 12.96
CA PHE A 577 15.59 -8.16 11.67
C PHE A 577 17.07 -8.51 11.56
N SER A 578 17.87 -8.33 12.62
CA SER A 578 19.28 -8.72 12.60
C SER A 578 19.44 -10.24 12.44
N LEU A 579 18.61 -11.04 13.13
CA LEU A 579 18.61 -12.49 12.97
C LEU A 579 18.22 -12.95 11.55
N LEU A 580 17.23 -12.30 10.94
CA LEU A 580 16.86 -12.58 9.55
C LEU A 580 17.97 -12.19 8.58
N ALA A 581 18.58 -11.01 8.76
CA ALA A 581 19.70 -10.56 7.94
C ALA A 581 20.92 -11.47 8.08
N GLU A 582 21.24 -11.96 9.28
CA GLU A 582 22.28 -12.97 9.49
C GLU A 582 21.97 -14.28 8.78
N ARG A 583 20.72 -14.74 8.84
CA ARG A 583 20.30 -15.95 8.13
C ARG A 583 20.47 -15.79 6.61
N ASP A 584 20.03 -14.66 6.06
CA ASP A 584 20.16 -14.37 4.62
C ASP A 584 21.62 -14.22 4.20
N ARG A 585 22.47 -13.66 5.08
CA ARG A 585 23.92 -13.61 4.87
C ARG A 585 24.51 -15.02 4.84
N ARG A 586 24.18 -15.88 5.81
CA ARG A 586 24.66 -17.28 5.84
C ARG A 586 24.20 -18.07 4.61
N ILE A 587 22.97 -17.85 4.14
CA ILE A 587 22.46 -18.48 2.90
C ILE A 587 23.27 -18.01 1.69
N ARG A 588 23.51 -16.71 1.55
CA ARG A 588 24.33 -16.17 0.45
C ARG A 588 25.78 -16.64 0.50
N GLU A 589 26.39 -16.67 1.69
CA GLU A 589 27.73 -17.23 1.87
C GLU A 589 27.78 -18.72 1.50
N ALA A 590 26.74 -19.50 1.85
CA ALA A 590 26.63 -20.91 1.45
C ALA A 590 26.45 -21.07 -0.08
N GLU A 591 25.65 -20.23 -0.72
CA GLU A 591 25.48 -20.22 -2.18
C GLU A 591 26.77 -19.81 -2.91
N GLU A 592 27.45 -18.76 -2.44
CA GLU A 592 28.73 -18.32 -2.99
C GLU A 592 29.83 -19.37 -2.79
N THR A 593 29.91 -19.99 -1.62
CA THR A 593 30.88 -21.08 -1.39
C THR A 593 30.56 -22.29 -2.27
N GLY A 594 29.28 -22.61 -2.49
CA GLY A 594 28.86 -23.62 -3.47
C GLY A 594 29.31 -23.27 -4.90
N ARG A 595 29.15 -22.00 -5.33
CA ARG A 595 29.63 -21.53 -6.64
C ARG A 595 31.15 -21.58 -6.75
N ARG A 596 31.89 -21.14 -5.72
CA ARG A 596 33.36 -21.21 -5.67
C ARG A 596 33.86 -22.65 -5.78
N GLN A 597 33.22 -23.60 -5.11
CA GLN A 597 33.57 -25.02 -5.24
C GLN A 597 33.37 -25.55 -6.67
N ILE A 598 32.29 -25.14 -7.35
CA ILE A 598 32.03 -25.52 -8.74
C ILE A 598 33.08 -24.89 -9.67
N GLU A 599 33.40 -23.61 -9.48
CA GLU A 599 34.44 -22.92 -10.25
C GLU A 599 35.82 -23.53 -10.03
N GLU A 600 36.19 -23.87 -8.79
CA GLU A 600 37.44 -24.57 -8.50
C GLU A 600 37.50 -25.95 -9.16
N ARG A 601 36.38 -26.69 -9.18
CA ARG A 601 36.32 -27.97 -9.91
C ARG A 601 36.54 -27.76 -11.41
N ARG A 602 35.87 -26.77 -12.01
CA ARG A 602 36.07 -26.44 -13.43
C ARG A 602 37.51 -26.04 -13.72
N ARG A 603 38.15 -25.22 -12.87
CA ARG A 603 39.57 -24.88 -13.04
C ARG A 603 40.47 -26.10 -12.96
N ARG A 604 40.20 -27.05 -12.05
CA ARG A 604 40.96 -28.31 -11.98
C ARG A 604 40.76 -29.16 -13.25
N GLU A 605 39.54 -29.25 -13.75
CA GLU A 605 39.24 -29.94 -15.01
C GLU A 605 39.97 -29.25 -16.18
N GLU A 606 39.94 -27.92 -16.26
CA GLU A 606 40.66 -27.13 -17.27
C GLU A 606 42.19 -27.29 -17.14
N ASP A 607 42.74 -27.31 -15.93
CA ASP A 607 44.17 -27.54 -15.67
C ASP A 607 44.59 -28.96 -16.08
N GLU A 608 43.74 -29.97 -15.86
CA GLU A 608 43.97 -31.34 -16.30
C GLU A 608 43.94 -31.45 -17.84
N ILE A 609 42.96 -30.81 -18.48
CA ILE A 609 42.90 -30.72 -19.95
C ILE A 609 44.14 -30.01 -20.48
N PHE A 610 44.54 -28.89 -19.87
CA PHE A 610 45.74 -28.16 -20.27
C PHE A 610 47.00 -29.02 -20.13
N LYS A 611 47.16 -29.76 -19.03
CA LYS A 611 48.26 -30.71 -18.87
C LYS A 611 48.27 -31.79 -19.95
N GLN A 612 47.10 -32.33 -20.31
CA GLN A 612 46.98 -33.31 -21.39
C GLN A 612 47.38 -32.70 -22.74
N VAL A 613 46.91 -31.49 -23.04
CA VAL A 613 47.27 -30.76 -24.27
C VAL A 613 48.77 -30.50 -24.32
N VAL A 614 49.38 -30.01 -23.24
CA VAL A 614 50.84 -29.80 -23.17
C VAL A 614 51.60 -31.11 -23.36
N LYS A 615 51.14 -32.21 -22.75
CA LYS A 615 51.73 -33.52 -22.96
C LYS A 615 51.65 -33.94 -24.42
N MET A 616 50.48 -33.80 -25.06
CA MET A 616 50.34 -34.10 -26.50
C MET A 616 51.28 -33.23 -27.35
N HIS A 617 51.47 -31.95 -27.00
CA HIS A 617 52.41 -31.08 -27.71
C HIS A 617 53.86 -31.55 -27.54
N GLN A 618 54.25 -31.93 -26.33
CA GLN A 618 55.56 -32.53 -26.06
C GLN A 618 55.73 -33.83 -26.86
N ASP A 619 54.76 -34.74 -26.80
CA ASP A 619 54.78 -36.00 -27.55
C ASP A 619 54.89 -35.74 -29.07
N THR A 620 54.19 -34.72 -29.62
CA THR A 620 54.34 -34.35 -31.04
C THR A 620 55.69 -33.73 -31.39
N VAL A 621 56.26 -32.93 -30.48
CA VAL A 621 57.61 -32.38 -30.67
C VAL A 621 58.64 -33.49 -30.63
N ASP A 622 58.52 -34.42 -29.70
CA ASP A 622 59.41 -35.57 -29.56
C ASP A 622 59.31 -36.47 -30.80
N MET A 623 58.10 -36.79 -31.27
CA MET A 623 57.90 -37.56 -32.52
C MET A 623 58.52 -36.85 -33.74
N TYR A 624 58.36 -35.52 -33.85
CA TYR A 624 58.97 -34.77 -34.94
C TYR A 624 60.51 -34.78 -34.85
N LEU A 625 61.06 -34.63 -33.65
CA LEU A 625 62.51 -34.70 -33.45
C LEU A 625 63.05 -36.11 -33.74
N GLU A 626 62.34 -37.15 -33.32
CA GLU A 626 62.64 -38.55 -33.65
C GLU A 626 62.64 -38.76 -35.17
N ASP A 627 61.62 -38.28 -35.89
CA ASP A 627 61.55 -38.37 -37.36
C ASP A 627 62.72 -37.65 -38.05
N VAL A 628 63.10 -36.46 -37.57
CA VAL A 628 64.26 -35.73 -38.10
C VAL A 628 65.56 -36.48 -37.82
N ILE A 629 65.72 -37.02 -36.61
CA ILE A 629 66.91 -37.79 -36.23
C ILE A 629 67.00 -39.07 -37.07
N LEU A 630 65.91 -39.83 -37.19
CA LEU A 630 65.84 -41.03 -38.03
C LEU A 630 66.08 -40.70 -39.49
N GLY A 631 65.53 -39.59 -39.99
CA GLY A 631 65.78 -39.09 -41.34
C GLY A 631 67.26 -38.80 -41.57
N CYS A 632 67.92 -38.12 -40.64
CA CYS A 632 69.37 -37.86 -40.69
C CYS A 632 70.19 -39.15 -40.62
N ILE A 633 69.84 -40.09 -39.74
CA ILE A 633 70.52 -41.39 -39.61
C ILE A 633 70.40 -42.18 -40.92
N ASN A 634 69.21 -42.21 -41.53
CA ASN A 634 69.01 -42.91 -42.80
C ASN A 634 69.82 -42.26 -43.93
N GLN A 635 69.89 -40.93 -43.99
CA GLN A 635 70.70 -40.23 -44.99
C GLN A 635 72.20 -40.49 -44.81
N THR A 636 72.71 -40.52 -43.58
CA THR A 636 74.12 -40.82 -43.30
C THR A 636 74.44 -42.29 -43.56
N ALA A 637 73.53 -43.21 -43.19
CA ALA A 637 73.65 -44.63 -43.50
C ALA A 637 73.65 -44.88 -45.01
N ASP A 638 72.76 -44.23 -45.77
CA ASP A 638 72.73 -44.30 -47.24
C ASP A 638 74.02 -43.75 -47.87
N ALA A 639 74.55 -42.65 -47.34
CA ALA A 639 75.82 -42.08 -47.80
C ALA A 639 76.99 -43.06 -47.53
N GLN A 640 77.09 -43.61 -46.33
CA GLN A 640 78.10 -44.62 -45.98
C GLN A 640 77.97 -45.88 -46.84
N ALA A 641 76.76 -46.39 -47.04
CA ALA A 641 76.51 -47.54 -47.90
C ALA A 641 76.95 -47.27 -49.35
N ARG A 642 76.69 -46.07 -49.89
CA ARG A 642 77.18 -45.67 -51.21
C ARG A 642 78.69 -45.60 -51.26
N GLU A 643 79.35 -45.02 -50.26
CA GLU A 643 80.81 -44.99 -50.17
C GLU A 643 81.41 -46.41 -50.12
N GLU A 644 80.82 -47.33 -49.37
CA GLU A 644 81.27 -48.73 -49.34
C GLU A 644 81.05 -49.44 -50.68
N VAL A 645 79.92 -49.21 -51.35
CA VAL A 645 79.67 -49.73 -52.70
C VAL A 645 80.69 -49.17 -53.69
N HIS A 646 81.01 -47.87 -53.61
CA HIS A 646 82.04 -47.26 -54.45
C HIS A 646 83.43 -47.87 -54.18
N ARG A 647 83.82 -48.06 -52.91
CA ARG A 647 85.09 -48.74 -52.57
C ARG A 647 85.14 -50.15 -53.12
N LYS A 648 84.07 -50.95 -52.94
CA LYS A 648 83.99 -52.30 -53.50
C LYS A 648 84.03 -52.29 -55.04
N ALA A 649 83.42 -51.30 -55.67
CA ALA A 649 83.47 -51.12 -57.13
C ALA A 649 84.87 -50.74 -57.60
N GLU A 650 85.60 -49.87 -56.88
CA GLU A 650 87.00 -49.54 -57.16
C GLU A 650 87.90 -50.76 -56.99
N GLU A 651 87.71 -51.56 -55.93
CA GLU A 651 88.43 -52.83 -55.73
C GLU A 651 88.17 -53.81 -56.88
N LEU A 652 86.91 -53.98 -57.29
CA LEU A 652 86.56 -54.80 -58.47
C LEU A 652 87.15 -54.22 -59.76
N ASN A 653 87.18 -52.90 -59.91
CA ASN A 653 87.80 -52.24 -61.07
C ASN A 653 89.32 -52.48 -61.10
N ASN A 654 89.99 -52.42 -59.95
CA ASN A 654 91.40 -52.74 -59.82
C ASN A 654 91.69 -54.21 -60.12
N VAL A 655 90.83 -55.12 -59.66
CA VAL A 655 90.93 -56.56 -59.97
C VAL A 655 90.71 -56.79 -61.47
N THR A 656 89.72 -56.15 -62.09
CA THR A 656 89.46 -56.26 -63.53
C THR A 656 90.61 -55.67 -64.35
N TYR A 657 91.15 -54.50 -63.99
CA TYR A 657 92.37 -53.97 -64.61
C TYR A 657 93.58 -54.91 -64.43
N ALA A 658 93.76 -55.53 -63.26
CA ALA A 658 94.81 -56.54 -63.06
C ALA A 658 94.58 -57.80 -63.92
N MET A 659 93.32 -58.23 -64.10
CA MET A 659 92.96 -59.31 -65.02
C MET A 659 93.19 -58.92 -66.49
N GLU A 660 92.91 -57.69 -66.88
CA GLU A 660 93.19 -57.16 -68.21
C GLU A 660 94.69 -57.02 -68.45
N GLU A 661 95.47 -56.50 -67.50
CA GLU A 661 96.92 -56.44 -67.59
C GLU A 661 97.56 -57.82 -67.69
N THR A 662 97.04 -58.82 -66.95
CA THR A 662 97.50 -60.20 -67.07
C THR A 662 97.05 -60.85 -68.38
N SER A 663 95.88 -60.48 -68.91
CA SER A 663 95.40 -60.91 -70.22
C SER A 663 96.16 -60.25 -71.37
N LEU A 664 96.55 -58.99 -71.23
CA LEU A 664 97.44 -58.26 -72.14
C LEU A 664 98.85 -58.85 -72.04
N LYS A 665 99.42 -59.06 -70.85
CA LYS A 665 100.71 -59.76 -70.69
C LYS A 665 100.69 -61.18 -71.29
N ARG A 666 99.57 -61.89 -71.15
CA ARG A 666 99.34 -63.19 -71.82
C ARG A 666 99.17 -63.04 -73.35
N SER A 667 98.58 -61.96 -73.86
CA SER A 667 98.47 -61.71 -75.30
C SER A 667 99.82 -61.30 -75.93
N TRP A 668 100.69 -60.63 -75.17
CA TRP A 668 102.07 -60.34 -75.56
C TRP A 668 103.00 -61.57 -75.44
N GLN A 669 102.70 -62.53 -74.56
CA GLN A 669 103.42 -63.82 -74.44
C GLN A 669 102.91 -64.91 -75.39
N ASN A 670 101.68 -64.80 -75.91
CA ASN A 670 101.10 -65.77 -76.84
C ASN A 670 100.94 -65.17 -78.24
N SER A 671 102.07 -64.80 -78.87
CA SER A 671 102.21 -64.62 -80.32
C SER A 671 102.97 -65.79 -80.98
N SER A 672 102.85 -66.99 -80.39
CA SER A 672 103.27 -68.25 -80.99
C SER A 672 102.59 -69.41 -80.25
N THR A 673 101.31 -69.63 -80.55
CA THR A 673 100.68 -70.95 -80.73
C THR A 673 99.17 -70.76 -80.92
N ASP A 674 98.73 -71.02 -82.14
CA ASP A 674 97.34 -70.96 -82.57
C ASP A 674 96.47 -72.07 -81.98
N SER A 675 95.16 -71.81 -81.99
CA SER A 675 94.12 -72.79 -82.32
C SER A 675 93.94 -73.98 -81.36
N SER A 676 93.11 -73.80 -80.33
CA SER A 676 91.96 -74.69 -80.03
C SER A 676 91.32 -74.31 -78.69
N PHE A 677 90.11 -73.76 -78.73
CA PHE A 677 88.97 -74.08 -77.83
C PHE A 677 87.87 -73.03 -77.97
N LEU A 678 87.12 -73.13 -79.06
CA LEU A 678 85.71 -72.73 -79.01
C LEU A 678 84.95 -73.89 -78.37
N ARG A 679 84.05 -73.55 -77.43
CA ARG A 679 82.88 -74.34 -76.96
C ARG A 679 82.96 -74.95 -75.55
N SER A 680 82.81 -74.06 -74.55
CA SER A 680 82.07 -74.32 -73.29
C SER A 680 81.23 -73.08 -72.98
N ARG A 681 79.99 -72.97 -73.52
CA ARG A 681 78.73 -73.29 -72.79
C ARG A 681 78.52 -72.27 -71.66
N ARG A 682 77.81 -71.15 -71.89
CA ARG A 682 76.33 -71.06 -71.90
C ARG A 682 75.72 -72.01 -70.85
N LEU A 683 76.01 -71.78 -69.58
CA LEU A 683 75.25 -72.21 -68.40
C LEU A 683 75.66 -71.30 -67.22
N LEU A 684 74.81 -70.31 -66.91
CA LEU A 684 74.57 -69.64 -65.61
C LEU A 684 73.78 -68.35 -65.90
N SER A 685 72.58 -68.50 -66.47
CA SER A 685 71.47 -67.64 -66.07
C SER A 685 70.94 -68.22 -64.77
N GLU A 686 70.49 -67.36 -63.86
CA GLU A 686 69.71 -67.70 -62.67
C GLU A 686 70.48 -68.51 -61.60
N LYS A 687 71.14 -67.78 -60.68
CA LYS A 687 71.14 -68.04 -59.23
C LYS A 687 72.10 -67.07 -58.55
N GLU A 688 71.58 -65.92 -58.16
CA GLU A 688 71.99 -65.16 -56.96
C GLU A 688 70.89 -64.10 -56.71
N PHE A 689 69.66 -64.58 -56.54
CA PHE A 689 68.54 -63.87 -55.94
C PHE A 689 67.99 -64.80 -54.85
N GLY A 690 68.00 -64.34 -53.60
CA GLY A 690 67.56 -65.07 -52.41
C GLY A 690 68.59 -66.09 -51.93
N GLU A 691 68.96 -66.20 -50.67
CA GLU A 691 68.35 -65.84 -49.39
C GLU A 691 69.53 -65.62 -48.42
N VAL A 692 69.49 -64.71 -47.44
CA VAL A 692 69.15 -64.99 -46.03
C VAL A 692 69.67 -63.72 -45.30
N ASN A 693 68.88 -62.85 -44.70
CA ASN A 693 68.15 -63.10 -43.46
C ASN A 693 66.99 -62.10 -43.28
N LEU A 694 65.79 -62.64 -43.28
CA LEU A 694 64.65 -62.11 -42.53
C LEU A 694 64.71 -62.73 -41.12
N GLN A 695 64.98 -61.91 -40.11
CA GLN A 695 64.52 -62.08 -38.73
C GLN A 695 64.64 -60.70 -38.07
N ILE A 696 63.54 -59.94 -38.02
CA ILE A 696 62.83 -59.59 -36.77
C ILE A 696 63.81 -58.87 -35.83
N ILE A 697 63.80 -57.53 -35.75
CA ILE A 697 62.72 -56.67 -35.25
C ILE A 697 62.60 -55.41 -36.08
#